data_AF-A0A6C0M1R0-F1
#
_entry.id   AF-A0A6C0M1R0-F1
#
_cell.length_a   1.000
_cell.length_b   1.000
_cell.length_c   1.000
_cell.angle_alpha   90.00
_cell.angle_beta   90.00
_cell.angle_gamma   90.00
#
_symmetry.space_group_name_H-M   'P 1'
#
loop_
_entity.id
_entity.type
_entity.pdbx_description
1 polymer ?
#
loop_
_entity_poly.entity_id
_entity_poly.type
_entity_poly.pdbx_seq_one_letter_code
_entity_poly.pdbx_strand_id
1 'polypeptide(L)'
;MLRYQDFSLGINKNPDINFGLDVSGNIQVSGDILPATNIESDLGSTTKRFRDIYLSGNTIDLGGTLIQKEESGGIKIADSSGNTLDGKFNNIDISSNATISGIISQVVQLDVSGSILPTRNLVYDLGAPDKRWNDLYLSGNTIDLSGTLLSRHADGSLMVHDSNNNMVNLRANNIIAEGNLTVNGTTTTVNSTIVTVQDPIITLGSDVSNNKDKGIEFKYGDSKIGFFGYDDSTGNFSFLKDVSNNSEVFTGTQGTIEGLAFKSTIGSGTAPLTVTSSTLVTNLNADLLDGLDNSKFMRTDINTSTSGNLGIGTITPQAAFHVASTGAMIIPSGTTAQLPSIAVLGMLRFNIDTGRLQFYNQTGWSSIGGVSATGGNTTLDLNGYRIHTFTSIGNFTVINGGGVDALVIAGGGGGGRHWAGGGGAGGMLIASIFIASGTYAITVGGGGAGGSTDTTSDSLAKGTNGGNSSFSTLTAIGGGGGGTDGNGDGNSTGYSNGKAGGSGGGCGDNSPAYGGAGTAGQGFAGGGNGTGSQENCGGGGGGAGGVGGNKNDGNGGAGGVGLVSNMSGSSITYAGGGGGSTNFGVQGTGGSGGGNGGKYAGVTPTSGSINTGGGGGGGPYTVNGGSGGSGIVIIRYLL
;
A
#
# COMPACT_ATOMS: atom_id res chain seq x y z
N MET A 1 45.85 170.75 32.71
CA MET A 1 45.25 171.00 34.04
C MET A 1 44.86 169.63 34.65
N LEU A 2 45.71 169.08 35.54
CA LEU A 2 45.56 168.01 36.58
C LEU A 2 45.07 166.55 36.32
N ARG A 3 45.90 165.58 36.83
CA ARG A 3 45.68 164.23 37.49
C ARG A 3 45.18 163.02 36.65
N TYR A 4 45.55 161.75 36.88
CA TYR A 4 45.87 160.94 38.09
C TYR A 4 47.12 160.03 37.91
N GLN A 5 47.83 159.71 39.01
CA GLN A 5 48.86 158.66 39.09
C GLN A 5 48.28 157.42 39.79
N ASP A 6 48.58 156.22 39.30
CA ASP A 6 48.32 154.94 39.98
C ASP A 6 49.29 154.74 41.16
N PHE A 7 48.74 154.36 42.31
CA PHE A 7 49.48 154.10 43.55
C PHE A 7 49.70 152.59 43.67
N SER A 8 50.91 152.11 43.43
CA SER A 8 51.32 150.76 43.84
C SER A 8 51.78 150.80 45.29
N LEU A 9 51.07 150.12 46.19
CA LEU A 9 51.51 149.93 47.57
C LEU A 9 52.59 148.84 47.59
N GLY A 10 53.86 149.24 47.54
CA GLY A 10 54.99 148.33 47.75
C GLY A 10 55.16 148.03 49.23
N ILE A 11 54.74 146.85 49.69
CA ILE A 11 54.99 146.41 51.08
C ILE A 11 56.34 145.67 51.08
N ASN A 12 57.40 146.36 51.50
CA ASN A 12 58.77 145.95 51.12
C ASN A 12 59.54 145.14 52.17
N LYS A 13 58.92 144.69 53.28
CA LYS A 13 59.49 143.65 54.18
C LYS A 13 58.39 142.94 54.98
N ASN A 14 58.26 141.61 54.77
CA ASN A 14 57.47 140.63 55.54
C ASN A 14 56.39 141.23 56.46
N PRO A 15 55.27 141.72 55.90
CA PRO A 15 54.12 142.03 56.73
C PRO A 15 53.62 140.71 57.32
N ASP A 16 53.57 140.64 58.65
CA ASP A 16 52.90 139.53 59.34
C ASP A 16 51.39 139.75 59.23
N ILE A 17 50.82 139.26 58.12
CA ILE A 17 49.40 139.41 57.81
C ILE A 17 48.66 138.31 58.58
N ASN A 18 48.40 138.59 59.86
CA ASN A 18 47.74 137.68 60.81
C ASN A 18 46.21 137.56 60.62
N PHE A 19 45.66 138.20 59.59
CA PHE A 19 44.25 138.10 59.20
C PHE A 19 44.17 137.74 57.73
N GLY A 20 43.28 136.82 57.35
CA GLY A 20 43.26 136.19 56.01
C GLY A 20 43.48 137.16 54.84
N LEU A 21 44.47 136.84 54.00
CA LEU A 21 44.76 137.58 52.78
C LEU A 21 43.86 137.06 51.66
N ASP A 22 42.77 137.78 51.38
CA ASP A 22 41.92 137.50 50.24
C ASP A 22 42.48 138.18 48.98
N VAL A 23 42.93 137.38 48.02
CA VAL A 23 43.41 137.86 46.73
C VAL A 23 42.44 137.39 45.66
N SER A 24 41.63 138.32 45.16
CA SER A 24 40.66 138.06 44.10
C SER A 24 41.29 137.94 42.71
N GLY A 25 42.59 138.18 42.60
CA GLY A 25 43.38 138.05 41.37
C GLY A 25 44.45 136.96 41.49
N ASN A 26 45.33 136.92 40.49
CA ASN A 26 46.44 135.95 40.51
C ASN A 26 47.44 136.32 41.61
N ILE A 27 47.82 135.33 42.40
CA ILE A 27 48.98 135.43 43.29
C ILE A 27 50.19 134.97 42.48
N GLN A 28 51.09 135.90 42.16
CA GLN A 28 52.41 135.55 41.65
C GLN A 28 53.37 135.38 42.82
N VAL A 29 53.86 134.15 43.02
CA VAL A 29 54.89 133.84 44.01
C VAL A 29 56.18 133.57 43.25
N SER A 30 57.19 134.41 43.47
CA SER A 30 58.50 134.30 42.79
C SER A 30 59.45 133.30 43.48
N GLY A 31 59.02 132.74 44.61
CA GLY A 31 59.74 131.74 45.39
C GLY A 31 58.78 130.66 45.89
N ASP A 32 59.22 129.90 46.89
CA ASP A 32 58.44 128.77 47.39
C ASP A 32 57.24 129.21 48.24
N ILE A 33 56.14 128.45 48.14
CA ILE A 33 55.05 128.54 49.10
C ILE A 33 55.40 127.59 50.25
N LEU A 34 55.99 128.15 51.29
CA LEU A 34 56.39 127.40 52.47
C LEU A 34 55.36 127.57 53.58
N PRO A 35 54.81 126.49 54.14
CA PRO A 35 54.01 126.60 55.34
C PRO A 35 54.91 126.98 56.52
N ALA A 36 54.38 127.74 57.47
CA ALA A 36 55.14 128.17 58.65
C ALA A 36 55.53 126.98 59.54
N THR A 37 54.74 125.90 59.51
CA THR A 37 54.98 124.63 60.21
C THR A 37 54.66 123.45 59.29
N ASN A 38 55.36 122.33 59.45
CA ASN A 38 55.14 121.13 58.64
C ASN A 38 53.84 120.43 59.03
N ILE A 39 53.15 119.82 58.06
CA ILE A 39 51.96 118.93 58.24
C ILE A 39 50.69 119.65 58.68
N GLU A 40 50.77 120.81 59.33
CA GLU A 40 49.59 121.53 59.83
C GLU A 40 48.87 122.38 58.77
N SER A 41 49.56 122.70 57.66
CA SER A 41 49.04 123.59 56.64
C SER A 41 48.70 122.84 55.35
N ASP A 42 47.44 122.98 54.92
CA ASP A 42 46.94 122.40 53.68
C ASP A 42 47.02 123.39 52.52
N LEU A 43 47.33 122.88 51.32
CA LEU A 43 47.15 123.63 50.07
C LEU A 43 45.67 123.54 49.63
N GLY A 44 44.90 124.54 50.04
CA GLY A 44 43.45 124.58 49.87
C GLY A 44 42.73 124.02 51.09
N SER A 45 41.44 123.70 50.94
CA SER A 45 40.66 123.07 52.00
C SER A 45 39.66 122.08 51.42
N THR A 46 38.93 121.39 52.30
CA THR A 46 37.92 120.41 51.89
C THR A 46 36.79 121.02 51.06
N THR A 47 36.48 122.32 51.17
CA THR A 47 35.40 123.00 50.43
C THR A 47 35.91 124.02 49.40
N LYS A 48 37.19 124.38 49.45
CA LYS A 48 37.84 125.33 48.55
C LYS A 48 39.10 124.68 48.03
N ARG A 49 38.95 123.93 46.94
CA ARG A 49 40.03 123.11 46.37
C ARG A 49 40.59 123.77 45.13
N PHE A 50 41.86 123.49 44.87
CA PHE A 50 42.39 123.63 43.52
C PHE A 50 41.66 122.64 42.64
N ARG A 51 40.99 123.15 41.62
CA ARG A 51 40.30 122.28 40.66
C ARG A 51 41.31 121.35 39.99
N ASP A 52 42.43 121.93 39.58
CA ASP A 52 43.50 121.25 38.88
C ASP A 52 44.83 121.73 39.49
N ILE A 53 45.76 120.79 39.68
CA ILE A 53 47.14 121.11 40.02
C ILE A 53 47.95 120.99 38.75
N TYR A 54 48.27 122.13 38.14
CA TYR A 54 49.12 122.19 36.97
C TYR A 54 50.56 122.38 37.41
N LEU A 55 51.36 121.32 37.26
CA LEU A 55 52.79 121.34 37.50
C LEU A 55 53.51 121.40 36.16
N SER A 56 54.55 122.23 36.08
CA SER A 56 55.47 122.21 34.93
C SER A 56 56.49 121.07 35.05
N GLY A 57 56.71 120.56 36.27
CA GLY A 57 57.49 119.36 36.53
C GLY A 57 56.68 118.07 36.38
N ASN A 58 57.38 116.94 36.36
CA ASN A 58 56.78 115.63 36.07
C ASN A 58 56.47 114.80 37.33
N THR A 59 56.63 115.37 38.52
CA THR A 59 56.67 114.63 39.78
C THR A 59 55.86 115.34 40.86
N ILE A 60 55.03 114.57 41.57
CA ILE A 60 54.57 114.89 42.92
C ILE A 60 55.36 114.00 43.87
N ASP A 61 56.17 114.60 44.72
CA ASP A 61 56.94 113.90 45.74
C ASP A 61 56.12 113.81 47.03
N LEU A 62 55.85 112.59 47.47
CA LEU A 62 55.12 112.26 48.69
C LEU A 62 56.05 111.68 49.76
N GLY A 63 57.24 112.29 49.93
CA GLY A 63 58.25 111.87 50.91
C GLY A 63 59.16 110.75 50.40
N GLY A 64 59.64 110.85 49.16
CA GLY A 64 60.54 109.91 48.48
C GLY A 64 59.83 108.92 47.55
N THR A 65 58.50 108.82 47.63
CA THR A 65 57.67 108.12 46.64
C THR A 65 57.16 109.13 45.63
N LEU A 66 57.50 108.90 44.37
CA LEU A 66 57.22 109.82 43.28
C LEU A 66 56.01 109.32 42.49
N ILE A 67 54.97 110.15 42.44
CA ILE A 67 53.91 109.99 41.44
C ILE A 67 54.34 110.75 40.21
N GLN A 68 54.66 110.02 39.16
CA GLN A 68 55.23 110.56 37.94
C GLN A 68 54.29 110.33 36.76
N LYS A 69 54.23 111.31 35.87
CA LYS A 69 53.59 111.11 34.58
C LYS A 69 54.55 110.33 33.67
N GLU A 70 54.06 109.25 33.09
CA GLU A 70 54.82 108.51 32.07
C GLU A 70 54.84 109.26 30.74
N GLU A 71 55.95 109.15 30.01
CA GLU A 71 56.09 109.78 28.68
C GLU A 71 55.07 109.23 27.68
N SER A 72 54.71 107.94 27.81
CA SER A 72 53.70 107.26 27.00
C SER A 72 52.24 107.62 27.35
N GLY A 73 52.04 108.43 28.39
CA GLY A 73 50.71 108.73 28.93
C GLY A 73 50.26 107.68 29.95
N GLY A 74 50.19 108.08 31.22
CA GLY A 74 49.83 107.23 32.35
C GLY A 74 50.45 107.75 33.63
N ILE A 75 50.23 107.01 34.73
CA ILE A 75 50.85 107.28 36.02
C ILE A 75 51.83 106.16 36.32
N LYS A 76 53.08 106.53 36.62
CA LYS A 76 54.10 105.67 37.21
C LYS A 76 54.28 106.02 38.68
N ILE A 77 54.40 104.98 39.49
CA ILE A 77 54.83 105.11 40.88
C ILE A 77 56.28 104.61 40.94
N ALA A 78 57.19 105.48 41.34
CA ALA A 78 58.62 105.22 41.35
C ALA A 78 59.28 105.77 42.63
N ASP A 79 60.49 105.30 42.95
CA ASP A 79 61.33 105.91 43.99
C ASP A 79 62.01 107.19 43.47
N SER A 80 62.69 107.90 44.37
CA SER A 80 63.52 109.08 44.01
C SER A 80 64.67 108.77 43.04
N SER A 81 64.91 107.50 42.72
CA SER A 81 65.91 107.03 41.75
C SER A 81 65.31 106.62 40.40
N GLY A 82 63.97 106.66 40.24
CA GLY A 82 63.24 106.42 38.99
C GLY A 82 62.89 104.96 38.69
N ASN A 83 63.19 104.03 39.60
CA ASN A 83 62.81 102.63 39.44
C ASN A 83 61.31 102.46 39.64
N THR A 84 60.65 101.69 38.77
CA THR A 84 59.24 101.34 39.00
C THR A 84 59.14 100.57 40.30
N LEU A 85 58.35 101.09 41.21
CA LEU A 85 58.10 100.41 42.47
C LEU A 85 56.84 99.55 42.33
N ASP A 86 56.83 98.44 43.07
CA ASP A 86 55.63 97.61 43.20
C ASP A 86 54.53 98.43 43.87
N GLY A 87 53.42 98.59 43.14
CA GLY A 87 52.23 99.17 43.72
C GLY A 87 51.49 98.12 44.54
N LYS A 88 51.37 98.34 45.85
CA LYS A 88 50.38 97.60 46.65
C LYS A 88 49.04 98.27 46.47
N PHE A 89 48.23 97.66 45.63
CA PHE A 89 46.84 98.02 45.47
C PHE A 89 46.02 96.93 46.13
N ASN A 90 45.21 97.30 47.11
CA ASN A 90 44.27 96.34 47.69
C ASN A 90 43.28 95.87 46.62
N ASN A 91 42.83 96.78 45.76
CA ASN A 91 42.09 96.47 44.54
C ASN A 91 42.67 97.27 43.38
N ILE A 92 42.90 96.59 42.27
CA ILE A 92 43.12 97.23 40.98
C ILE A 92 41.84 96.98 40.20
N ASP A 93 41.04 98.02 40.08
CA ASP A 93 39.88 97.95 39.20
C ASP A 93 40.35 98.30 37.78
N ILE A 94 40.35 97.30 36.90
CA ILE A 94 40.77 97.44 35.52
C ILE A 94 39.49 97.42 34.70
N SER A 95 39.08 98.59 34.22
CA SER A 95 37.82 98.75 33.50
C SER A 95 37.80 98.10 32.11
N SER A 96 38.86 97.38 31.74
CA SER A 96 38.97 96.62 30.51
C SER A 96 39.98 95.48 30.72
N ASN A 97 40.86 95.23 29.75
CA ASN A 97 41.74 94.06 29.80
C ASN A 97 42.99 94.32 30.64
N ALA A 98 43.27 93.38 31.54
CA ALA A 98 44.55 93.25 32.21
C ALA A 98 45.42 92.27 31.41
N THR A 99 46.51 92.75 30.82
CA THR A 99 47.49 91.87 30.18
C THR A 99 48.63 91.60 31.15
N ILE A 100 48.77 90.36 31.60
CA ILE A 100 49.91 89.91 32.39
C ILE A 100 50.87 89.22 31.43
N SER A 101 51.91 89.93 31.01
CA SER A 101 52.98 89.34 30.19
C SER A 101 53.99 88.63 31.09
N GLY A 102 53.80 87.32 31.27
CA GLY A 102 54.69 86.46 32.05
C GLY A 102 53.97 85.24 32.64
N ILE A 103 54.71 84.42 33.37
CA ILE A 103 54.13 83.31 34.15
C ILE A 103 53.67 83.88 35.50
N ILE A 104 52.42 83.62 35.89
CA ILE A 104 51.96 83.84 37.27
C ILE A 104 52.70 82.81 38.13
N SER A 105 53.88 83.18 38.64
CA SER A 105 54.90 82.25 39.16
C SER A 105 54.98 82.15 40.70
N GLN A 106 53.94 82.51 41.43
CA GLN A 106 53.85 82.22 42.87
C GLN A 106 52.45 81.71 43.22
N VAL A 107 52.34 81.08 44.40
CA VAL A 107 51.18 80.40 45.02
C VAL A 107 49.99 81.34 45.22
N VAL A 108 49.57 81.94 44.13
CA VAL A 108 48.26 82.49 43.96
C VAL A 108 47.59 81.40 43.17
N GLN A 109 46.85 80.57 43.91
CA GLN A 109 45.74 79.82 43.35
C GLN A 109 45.10 80.75 42.31
N LEU A 110 45.12 80.35 41.04
CA LEU A 110 44.40 81.10 40.03
C LEU A 110 42.93 80.86 40.33
N ASP A 111 42.43 81.64 41.28
CA ASP A 111 41.07 81.64 41.72
C ASP A 111 40.27 82.36 40.65
N VAL A 112 39.93 81.59 39.62
CA VAL A 112 38.95 82.00 38.66
C VAL A 112 37.59 81.83 39.35
N SER A 113 37.16 82.90 39.98
CA SER A 113 35.81 83.01 40.56
C SER A 113 34.71 83.11 39.48
N GLY A 114 35.11 83.08 38.20
CA GLY A 114 34.25 83.01 37.03
C GLY A 114 34.70 81.95 36.03
N SER A 115 34.14 81.97 34.82
CA SER A 115 34.49 81.02 33.76
C SER A 115 35.81 81.40 33.08
N ILE A 116 36.62 80.40 32.73
CA ILE A 116 37.73 80.58 31.78
C ILE A 116 37.13 80.54 30.38
N LEU A 117 36.95 81.72 29.78
CA LEU A 117 36.41 81.84 28.44
C LEU A 117 37.55 82.06 27.43
N PRO A 118 37.70 81.20 26.41
CA PRO A 118 38.60 81.51 25.32
C PRO A 118 38.08 82.75 24.60
N THR A 119 38.98 83.66 24.21
CA THR A 119 38.59 84.87 23.48
C THR A 119 38.02 84.55 22.09
N ARG A 120 38.21 83.32 21.58
CA ARG A 120 37.68 82.80 20.32
C ARG A 120 37.41 81.29 20.41
N ASN A 121 36.30 80.82 19.84
CA ASN A 121 35.90 79.41 19.86
C ASN A 121 36.82 78.52 19.02
N LEU A 122 37.10 77.30 19.49
CA LEU A 122 37.90 76.27 18.79
C LEU A 122 39.34 76.69 18.41
N VAL A 123 39.83 77.80 18.97
CA VAL A 123 41.19 78.30 18.70
C VAL A 123 42.17 77.91 19.80
N TYR A 124 41.69 77.73 21.03
CA TYR A 124 42.55 77.59 22.20
C TYR A 124 42.33 76.24 22.87
N ASP A 125 43.44 75.60 23.21
CA ASP A 125 43.48 74.34 23.92
C ASP A 125 43.67 74.56 25.43
N LEU A 126 43.08 73.68 26.25
CA LEU A 126 43.42 73.56 27.66
C LEU A 126 44.61 72.62 27.80
N GLY A 127 45.81 73.20 27.76
CA GLY A 127 47.09 72.48 27.74
C GLY A 127 47.75 72.54 26.36
N ALA A 128 48.74 71.68 26.14
CA ALA A 128 49.46 71.54 24.88
C ALA A 128 49.91 70.07 24.68
N PRO A 129 50.36 69.66 23.49
CA PRO A 129 50.69 68.27 23.19
C PRO A 129 51.68 67.60 24.15
N ASP A 130 52.65 68.34 24.69
CA ASP A 130 53.68 67.89 25.64
C ASP A 130 53.47 68.43 27.08
N LYS A 131 52.49 69.32 27.28
CA LYS A 131 52.13 69.91 28.57
C LYS A 131 50.66 69.65 28.85
N ARG A 132 50.39 68.52 29.48
CA ARG A 132 49.04 68.02 29.72
C ARG A 132 48.67 68.16 31.18
N TRP A 133 47.38 68.29 31.40
CA TRP A 133 46.82 68.03 32.71
C TRP A 133 47.02 66.56 33.00
N ASN A 134 47.71 66.26 34.10
CA ASN A 134 47.90 64.89 34.53
C ASN A 134 46.55 64.25 34.84
N ASP A 135 45.70 65.01 35.53
CA ASP A 135 44.34 64.64 35.87
C ASP A 135 43.42 65.84 35.66
N LEU A 136 42.17 65.56 35.29
CA LEU A 136 41.09 66.53 35.28
C LEU A 136 40.13 66.19 36.42
N TYR A 137 40.35 66.83 37.57
CA TYR A 137 39.48 66.68 38.73
C TYR A 137 38.30 67.65 38.62
N LEU A 138 37.11 67.09 38.37
CA LEU A 138 35.87 67.84 38.24
C LEU A 138 35.01 67.57 39.46
N SER A 139 34.52 68.63 40.10
CA SER A 139 33.54 68.48 41.18
C SER A 139 32.16 68.05 40.66
N GLY A 140 31.81 68.43 39.44
CA GLY A 140 30.50 68.16 38.81
C GLY A 140 30.40 66.87 37.98
N ASN A 141 31.41 65.98 38.04
CA ASN A 141 31.50 64.72 37.29
C ASN A 141 31.29 64.80 35.77
N THR A 142 31.18 65.98 35.16
CA THR A 142 30.64 66.12 33.81
C THR A 142 31.58 66.89 32.90
N ILE A 143 31.87 66.34 31.72
CA ILE A 143 32.44 67.07 30.58
C ILE A 143 31.33 67.27 29.56
N ASP A 144 31.00 68.53 29.27
CA ASP A 144 30.01 68.90 28.28
C ASP A 144 30.67 69.11 26.91
N LEU A 145 30.32 68.27 25.94
CA LEU A 145 30.76 68.33 24.56
C LEU A 145 29.63 68.83 23.66
N SER A 146 29.17 70.05 23.91
CA SER A 146 28.05 70.70 23.20
C SER A 146 26.71 69.95 23.35
N GLY A 147 26.38 69.62 24.60
CA GLY A 147 25.13 68.97 25.04
C GLY A 147 25.23 67.46 25.25
N THR A 148 26.29 66.82 24.75
CA THR A 148 26.60 65.42 25.10
C THR A 148 27.53 65.40 26.31
N LEU A 149 27.07 64.81 27.40
CA LEU A 149 27.76 64.77 28.67
C LEU A 149 28.48 63.45 28.86
N LEU A 150 29.75 63.54 29.23
CA LEU A 150 30.52 62.40 29.74
C LEU A 150 30.58 62.53 31.25
N SER A 151 30.05 61.54 31.95
CA SER A 151 30.10 61.51 33.41
C SER A 151 30.26 60.11 33.98
N ARG A 152 30.47 60.00 35.29
CA ARG A 152 30.57 58.71 35.98
C ARG A 152 29.21 58.30 36.54
N HIS A 153 28.77 57.07 36.26
CA HIS A 153 27.58 56.46 36.87
C HIS A 153 27.82 56.17 38.36
N ALA A 154 26.75 55.93 39.12
CA ALA A 154 26.82 55.62 40.54
C ALA A 154 27.61 54.33 40.85
N ASP A 155 27.56 53.34 39.95
CA ASP A 155 28.37 52.12 40.05
C ASP A 155 29.85 52.31 39.65
N GLY A 156 30.18 53.49 39.15
CA GLY A 156 31.51 53.88 38.76
C GLY A 156 31.88 53.69 37.29
N SER A 157 30.97 53.18 36.47
CA SER A 157 31.13 53.10 35.01
C SER A 157 31.05 54.48 34.33
N LEU A 158 31.53 54.56 33.09
CA LEU A 158 31.40 55.77 32.26
C LEU A 158 29.99 55.84 31.66
N MET A 159 29.35 56.99 31.76
CA MET A 159 28.10 57.33 31.10
C MET A 159 28.31 58.34 30.00
N VAL A 160 27.59 58.13 28.91
CA VAL A 160 27.39 59.11 27.84
C VAL A 160 25.90 59.43 27.81
N HIS A 161 25.54 60.64 28.22
CA HIS A 161 24.14 61.03 28.44
C HIS A 161 23.89 62.49 28.05
N ASP A 162 22.62 62.91 27.99
CA ASP A 162 22.25 64.31 27.85
C ASP A 162 22.15 65.01 29.21
N SER A 163 21.87 66.31 29.23
CA SER A 163 21.66 67.07 30.47
C SER A 163 20.48 66.60 31.33
N ASN A 164 19.64 65.69 30.82
CA ASN A 164 18.53 65.08 31.56
C ASN A 164 18.85 63.66 32.08
N ASN A 165 20.12 63.23 31.99
CA ASN A 165 20.61 61.88 32.36
C ASN A 165 20.00 60.73 31.54
N ASN A 166 19.40 61.03 30.38
CA ASN A 166 19.03 59.97 29.46
C ASN A 166 20.30 59.49 28.77
N MET A 167 20.53 58.17 28.78
CA MET A 167 21.62 57.59 28.01
C MET A 167 21.42 57.96 26.54
N VAL A 168 22.46 58.53 25.93
CA VAL A 168 22.43 58.91 24.52
C VAL A 168 23.26 57.95 23.70
N ASN A 169 23.11 58.04 22.38
CA ASN A 169 23.75 57.11 21.46
C ASN A 169 25.28 57.26 21.45
N LEU A 170 25.98 56.14 21.65
CA LEU A 170 27.39 56.03 21.31
C LEU A 170 27.53 55.67 19.84
N ARG A 171 28.17 56.53 19.05
CA ARG A 171 28.54 56.23 17.66
C ARG A 171 30.02 55.92 17.58
N ALA A 172 30.34 54.70 17.18
CA ALA A 172 31.69 54.24 16.95
C ALA A 172 31.73 53.43 15.66
N ASN A 173 32.83 53.52 14.92
CA ASN A 173 33.03 52.69 13.72
C ASN A 173 33.11 51.21 14.09
N ASN A 174 33.90 50.90 15.13
CA ASN A 174 34.02 49.56 15.69
C ASN A 174 33.89 49.64 17.21
N ILE A 175 33.18 48.68 17.78
CA ILE A 175 33.16 48.41 19.22
C ILE A 175 33.73 47.02 19.39
N ILE A 176 34.85 46.91 20.11
CA ILE A 176 35.47 45.64 20.47
C ILE A 176 35.25 45.46 21.96
N ALA A 177 34.49 44.43 22.33
CA ALA A 177 34.38 43.96 23.70
C ALA A 177 35.30 42.75 23.85
N GLU A 178 36.43 42.93 24.53
CA GLU A 178 37.35 41.82 24.83
C GLU A 178 36.77 40.88 25.89
N GLY A 179 35.92 41.41 26.77
CA GLY A 179 35.15 40.65 27.74
C GLY A 179 33.71 40.40 27.31
N ASN A 180 32.85 40.10 28.27
CA ASN A 180 31.45 39.80 28.01
C ASN A 180 30.69 41.06 27.56
N LEU A 181 29.87 40.92 26.52
CA LEU A 181 28.87 41.91 26.16
C LEU A 181 27.56 41.59 26.87
N THR A 182 27.13 42.45 27.78
CA THR A 182 25.82 42.39 28.41
C THR A 182 24.93 43.51 27.86
N VAL A 183 23.76 43.17 27.33
CA VAL A 183 22.78 44.15 26.86
C VAL A 183 21.55 44.07 27.76
N ASN A 184 21.45 44.98 28.73
CA ASN A 184 20.32 45.07 29.67
C ASN A 184 19.12 45.85 29.10
N GLY A 185 18.96 45.80 27.78
CA GLY A 185 17.82 46.36 27.07
C GLY A 185 16.76 45.29 26.85
N THR A 186 15.55 45.73 26.52
CA THR A 186 14.47 44.82 26.12
C THR A 186 14.63 44.28 24.70
N THR A 187 15.51 44.90 23.90
CA THR A 187 15.75 44.53 22.49
C THR A 187 17.22 44.72 22.11
N THR A 188 17.76 43.77 21.35
CA THR A 188 19.01 43.93 20.61
C THR A 188 18.69 43.99 19.13
N THR A 189 18.92 45.13 18.49
CA THR A 189 18.73 45.28 17.04
C THR A 189 20.07 45.21 16.32
N VAL A 190 20.25 44.20 15.49
CA VAL A 190 21.44 44.04 14.63
C VAL A 190 21.01 44.24 13.17
N ASN A 191 21.09 45.49 12.70
CA ASN A 191 20.80 45.81 11.30
C ASN A 191 22.07 45.64 10.45
N SER A 192 22.39 44.40 10.13
CA SER A 192 23.55 44.02 9.32
C SER A 192 23.12 43.07 8.22
N THR A 193 23.83 43.10 7.09
CA THR A 193 23.62 42.12 6.02
C THR A 193 23.94 40.69 6.46
N ILE A 194 24.93 40.52 7.35
CA ILE A 194 25.39 39.21 7.83
C ILE A 194 25.66 39.29 9.34
N VAL A 195 25.12 38.33 10.08
CA VAL A 195 25.50 38.04 11.47
C VAL A 195 26.20 36.69 11.47
N THR A 196 27.46 36.65 11.90
CA THR A 196 28.23 35.41 12.04
C THR A 196 28.32 35.04 13.51
N VAL A 197 27.73 33.91 13.88
CA VAL A 197 27.87 33.29 15.20
C VAL A 197 28.68 32.01 15.00
N GLN A 198 29.87 31.95 15.59
CA GLN A 198 30.73 30.77 15.49
C GLN A 198 30.41 29.71 16.56
N ASP A 199 29.60 30.07 17.55
CA ASP A 199 29.19 29.15 18.59
C ASP A 199 28.35 28.01 17.97
N PRO A 200 28.70 26.72 18.19
CA PRO A 200 27.91 25.61 17.68
C PRO A 200 26.48 25.57 18.23
N ILE A 201 26.22 26.23 19.37
CA ILE A 201 24.91 26.21 20.03
C ILE A 201 24.47 27.65 20.31
N ILE A 202 23.25 27.98 19.92
CA ILE A 202 22.56 29.20 20.36
C ILE A 202 21.47 28.78 21.32
N THR A 203 21.60 29.19 22.58
CA THR A 203 20.57 28.96 23.61
C THR A 203 19.45 29.99 23.45
N LEU A 204 18.22 29.51 23.27
CA LEU A 204 17.02 30.34 23.16
C LEU A 204 16.14 30.16 24.39
N GLY A 205 15.67 31.29 24.95
CA GLY A 205 14.86 31.33 26.16
C GLY A 205 15.69 31.26 27.45
N SER A 206 15.03 31.54 28.58
CA SER A 206 15.58 31.43 29.93
C SER A 206 14.69 30.55 30.81
N ASP A 207 15.19 30.10 31.95
CA ASP A 207 14.50 29.14 32.85
C ASP A 207 13.26 29.71 33.58
N VAL A 208 12.83 30.95 33.26
CA VAL A 208 11.84 31.69 34.06
C VAL A 208 10.43 31.76 33.43
N SER A 209 10.21 31.21 32.24
CA SER A 209 8.86 31.16 31.64
C SER A 209 8.59 29.84 30.93
N ASN A 210 7.84 28.95 31.59
CA ASN A 210 7.53 27.60 31.11
C ASN A 210 6.41 27.53 30.07
N ASN A 211 5.93 28.65 29.53
CA ASN A 211 4.77 28.67 28.63
C ASN A 211 5.04 29.51 27.36
N LYS A 212 6.32 29.66 26.98
CA LYS A 212 6.75 30.43 25.79
C LYS A 212 7.39 29.49 24.78
N ASP A 213 7.16 29.76 23.51
CA ASP A 213 7.78 28.98 22.45
C ASP A 213 9.23 29.41 22.26
N LYS A 214 10.09 28.46 21.91
CA LYS A 214 11.53 28.65 21.80
C LYS A 214 11.96 28.42 20.38
N GLY A 215 12.27 29.49 19.66
CA GLY A 215 12.59 29.39 18.25
C GLY A 215 12.91 30.71 17.59
N ILE A 216 12.90 30.67 16.26
CA ILE A 216 13.23 31.81 15.42
C ILE A 216 11.93 32.29 14.78
N GLU A 217 11.58 33.55 15.07
CA GLU A 217 10.61 34.30 14.29
C GLU A 217 11.28 34.78 13.01
N PHE A 218 10.62 34.58 11.86
CA PHE A 218 11.08 35.11 10.58
C PHE A 218 9.96 35.85 9.88
N LYS A 219 10.31 36.93 9.17
CA LYS A 219 9.37 37.68 8.32
C LYS A 219 9.50 37.22 6.87
N TYR A 220 8.39 37.02 6.20
CA TYR A 220 8.34 36.63 4.79
C TYR A 220 7.11 37.21 4.10
N GLY A 221 7.16 37.38 2.78
CA GLY A 221 6.09 38.06 2.04
C GLY A 221 5.79 39.47 2.57
N ASP A 222 4.74 40.11 2.05
CA ASP A 222 4.33 41.45 2.50
C ASP A 222 3.78 41.41 3.94
N SER A 223 4.68 41.50 4.92
CA SER A 223 4.39 41.58 6.37
C SER A 223 3.89 40.30 7.05
N LYS A 224 4.18 39.12 6.50
CA LYS A 224 3.85 37.86 7.20
C LYS A 224 4.97 37.46 8.13
N ILE A 225 4.60 36.75 9.18
CA ILE A 225 5.50 36.20 10.18
C ILE A 225 5.38 34.68 10.12
N GLY A 226 6.50 33.99 10.30
CA GLY A 226 6.56 32.56 10.53
C GLY A 226 7.41 32.24 11.75
N PHE A 227 7.29 31.01 12.23
CA PHE A 227 8.00 30.50 13.40
C PHE A 227 8.59 29.13 13.10
N PHE A 228 9.83 28.92 13.54
CA PHE A 228 10.52 27.64 13.49
C PHE A 228 11.16 27.36 14.84
N GLY A 229 10.66 26.36 15.57
CA GLY A 229 11.16 26.07 16.91
C GLY A 229 10.28 25.11 17.71
N TYR A 230 10.58 25.00 19.01
CA TYR A 230 9.79 24.21 19.95
C TYR A 230 8.56 25.01 20.38
N ASP A 231 7.39 24.46 20.06
CA ASP A 231 6.09 24.95 20.50
C ASP A 231 5.73 24.25 21.81
N ASP A 232 5.74 25.02 22.89
CA ASP A 232 5.53 24.53 24.25
C ASP A 232 4.08 24.10 24.48
N SER A 233 3.14 24.78 23.82
CA SER A 233 1.71 24.47 23.91
C SER A 233 1.37 23.10 23.33
N THR A 234 2.10 22.65 22.31
CA THR A 234 1.92 21.33 21.68
C THR A 234 2.97 20.29 22.10
N GLY A 235 4.06 20.73 22.72
CA GLY A 235 5.19 19.88 23.11
C GLY A 235 6.04 19.39 21.93
N ASN A 236 5.88 19.98 20.74
CA ASN A 236 6.51 19.52 19.50
C ASN A 236 7.47 20.55 18.91
N PHE A 237 8.41 20.07 18.10
CA PHE A 237 9.14 20.93 17.19
C PHE A 237 8.25 21.27 15.99
N SER A 238 7.97 22.55 15.79
CA SER A 238 6.94 23.07 14.89
C SER A 238 7.52 24.05 13.86
N PHE A 239 7.01 23.93 12.64
CA PHE A 239 7.15 24.96 11.61
C PHE A 239 5.77 25.56 11.33
N LEU A 240 5.61 26.84 11.65
CA LEU A 240 4.35 27.57 11.54
C LEU A 240 4.52 28.75 10.58
N LYS A 241 3.49 29.01 9.79
CA LYS A 241 3.39 30.12 8.84
C LYS A 241 2.14 30.94 9.12
N ASP A 242 2.12 32.19 8.63
CA ASP A 242 1.02 33.13 8.83
C ASP A 242 0.65 33.24 10.32
N VAL A 243 1.68 33.36 11.17
CA VAL A 243 1.56 33.23 12.63
C VAL A 243 1.17 34.55 13.30
N SER A 244 0.46 34.44 14.42
CA SER A 244 0.29 35.52 15.38
C SER A 244 1.24 35.28 16.55
N ASN A 245 2.09 36.28 16.82
CA ASN A 245 2.95 36.29 18.01
C ASN A 245 2.23 37.06 19.12
N ASN A 246 1.67 36.34 20.10
CA ASN A 246 1.05 36.95 21.28
C ASN A 246 1.97 36.77 22.49
N SER A 247 2.92 37.68 22.65
CA SER A 247 3.95 37.62 23.70
C SER A 247 4.73 36.30 23.65
N GLU A 248 5.33 35.97 22.51
CA GLU A 248 6.20 34.79 22.27
C GLU A 248 5.47 33.45 22.38
N VAL A 249 4.15 33.48 22.29
CA VAL A 249 3.31 32.30 22.05
C VAL A 249 2.83 32.38 20.62
N PHE A 250 3.33 31.48 19.79
CA PHE A 250 3.11 31.45 18.36
C PHE A 250 1.96 30.49 18.06
N THR A 251 0.92 31.03 17.44
CA THR A 251 -0.17 30.24 16.89
C THR A 251 -0.34 30.60 15.43
N GLY A 252 -0.56 29.62 14.58
CA GLY A 252 -0.66 29.87 13.15
C GLY A 252 -0.96 28.62 12.37
N THR A 253 -0.83 28.72 11.06
CA THR A 253 -1.05 27.59 10.16
C THR A 253 0.21 26.75 10.10
N GLN A 254 0.08 25.43 10.09
CA GLN A 254 1.23 24.54 9.86
C GLN A 254 1.87 24.87 8.51
N GLY A 255 3.19 25.04 8.51
CA GLY A 255 3.96 25.23 7.29
C GLY A 255 4.31 23.91 6.61
N THR A 256 4.74 23.98 5.36
CA THR A 256 5.24 22.83 4.60
C THR A 256 6.76 22.75 4.70
N ILE A 257 7.30 21.56 5.00
CA ILE A 257 8.74 21.29 5.00
C ILE A 257 9.06 20.48 3.74
N GLU A 258 10.01 20.96 2.93
CA GLU A 258 10.57 20.22 1.80
C GLU A 258 11.93 19.65 2.17
N GLY A 259 12.11 18.35 1.97
CA GLY A 259 13.35 17.66 2.23
C GLY A 259 13.37 16.30 1.55
N LEU A 260 14.57 15.77 1.31
CA LEU A 260 14.74 14.47 0.66
C LEU A 260 14.21 13.30 1.50
N ALA A 261 14.25 13.41 2.82
CA ALA A 261 13.75 12.39 3.73
C ALA A 261 13.44 12.94 5.13
N PHE A 262 12.32 12.50 5.72
CA PHE A 262 12.10 12.53 7.16
C PHE A 262 12.55 11.19 7.73
N LYS A 263 13.68 11.18 8.44
CA LYS A 263 14.26 9.96 9.02
C LYS A 263 13.99 9.90 10.52
N SER A 264 13.20 8.93 10.95
CA SER A 264 13.20 8.48 12.35
C SER A 264 14.21 7.34 12.49
N THR A 265 15.21 7.51 13.36
CA THR A 265 16.23 6.48 13.66
C THR A 265 15.92 5.70 14.93
N ILE A 266 14.78 5.97 15.57
CA ILE A 266 14.32 5.24 16.74
C ILE A 266 13.95 3.82 16.28
N GLY A 267 14.83 2.86 16.58
CA GLY A 267 14.67 1.45 16.17
C GLY A 267 13.44 0.74 16.75
N SER A 268 12.78 1.35 17.74
CA SER A 268 11.47 0.97 18.26
C SER A 268 10.65 2.22 18.59
N GLY A 269 10.10 2.88 17.58
CA GLY A 269 9.07 3.90 17.81
C GLY A 269 7.81 3.24 18.39
N THR A 270 7.05 3.96 19.22
CA THR A 270 5.69 3.51 19.58
C THR A 270 4.84 3.59 18.32
N ALA A 271 4.44 2.44 17.79
CA ALA A 271 3.53 2.39 16.65
C ALA A 271 2.20 3.09 16.98
N PRO A 272 1.53 3.72 16.00
CA PRO A 272 1.90 3.85 14.59
C PRO A 272 2.60 5.18 14.24
N LEU A 273 3.36 5.20 13.13
CA LEU A 273 3.60 6.45 12.39
C LEU A 273 2.22 7.01 11.99
N THR A 274 1.86 8.15 12.57
CA THR A 274 0.52 8.71 12.37
C THR A 274 0.54 9.72 11.21
N VAL A 275 -0.12 9.38 10.10
CA VAL A 275 -0.42 10.29 8.99
C VAL A 275 -1.94 10.53 8.97
N THR A 276 -2.41 11.56 9.68
CA THR A 276 -3.84 11.90 9.81
C THR A 276 -4.42 12.64 8.59
N SER A 277 -4.18 12.12 7.38
CA SER A 277 -4.77 12.70 6.18
C SER A 277 -6.24 12.29 6.04
N SER A 278 -7.16 13.25 6.04
CA SER A 278 -8.58 13.02 5.71
C SER A 278 -8.83 12.88 4.21
N THR A 279 -7.82 13.21 3.38
CA THR A 279 -7.80 13.01 1.93
C THR A 279 -6.94 11.81 1.56
N LEU A 280 -7.25 11.15 0.45
CA LEU A 280 -6.43 10.07 -0.09
C LEU A 280 -5.01 10.58 -0.40
N VAL A 281 -3.99 10.00 0.23
CA VAL A 281 -2.58 10.26 -0.10
C VAL A 281 -2.14 9.26 -1.17
N THR A 282 -2.43 9.57 -2.44
CA THR A 282 -2.23 8.66 -3.58
C THR A 282 -0.76 8.30 -3.85
N ASN A 283 0.16 9.11 -3.35
CA ASN A 283 1.61 8.99 -3.52
C ASN A 283 2.33 8.58 -2.22
N LEU A 284 1.60 8.22 -1.17
CA LEU A 284 2.20 7.55 -0.02
C LEU A 284 2.52 6.11 -0.43
N ASN A 285 3.66 5.93 -1.10
CA ASN A 285 4.15 4.61 -1.44
C ASN A 285 4.75 3.96 -0.18
N ALA A 286 3.87 3.50 0.72
CA ALA A 286 4.25 2.50 1.71
C ALA A 286 4.47 1.19 0.95
N ASP A 287 5.63 1.08 0.32
CA ASP A 287 6.05 -0.06 -0.51
C ASP A 287 6.12 -1.37 0.31
N LEU A 288 6.09 -1.25 1.65
CA LEU A 288 6.10 -2.35 2.60
C LEU A 288 5.14 -2.03 3.76
N LEU A 289 3.85 -2.32 3.60
CA LEU A 289 3.03 -2.64 4.77
C LEU A 289 3.35 -4.11 5.10
N ASP A 290 4.05 -4.35 6.21
CA ASP A 290 4.50 -5.68 6.65
C ASP A 290 5.39 -6.45 5.65
N GLY A 291 6.13 -5.75 4.78
CA GLY A 291 7.11 -6.38 3.88
C GLY A 291 6.56 -6.87 2.53
N LEU A 292 5.34 -6.47 2.15
CA LEU A 292 4.68 -6.93 0.92
C LEU A 292 4.17 -5.75 0.06
N ASP A 293 4.35 -5.86 -1.25
CA ASP A 293 3.87 -4.90 -2.27
C ASP A 293 2.33 -4.91 -2.38
N ASN A 294 1.74 -3.78 -2.79
CA ASN A 294 0.29 -3.61 -2.87
C ASN A 294 -0.40 -4.59 -3.85
N SER A 295 0.32 -5.08 -4.86
CA SER A 295 -0.19 -6.09 -5.80
C SER A 295 -0.21 -7.50 -5.20
N LYS A 296 0.35 -7.68 -4.00
CA LYS A 296 0.38 -8.96 -3.26
C LYS A 296 -0.64 -9.05 -2.14
N PHE A 297 -1.42 -8.00 -1.87
CA PHE A 297 -2.52 -8.08 -0.90
C PHE A 297 -3.79 -8.63 -1.56
N MET A 298 -4.19 -9.84 -1.16
CA MET A 298 -5.61 -10.19 -1.14
C MET A 298 -6.29 -9.32 -0.06
N ARG A 299 -6.93 -8.21 -0.46
CA ARG A 299 -7.66 -7.35 0.49
C ARG A 299 -8.92 -8.07 1.00
N THR A 300 -8.92 -8.49 2.26
CA THR A 300 -10.06 -9.15 2.92
C THR A 300 -10.93 -8.22 3.77
N ASP A 301 -10.68 -6.91 3.82
CA ASP A 301 -11.55 -5.99 4.58
C ASP A 301 -11.46 -4.53 4.11
N ILE A 302 -12.25 -4.21 3.09
CA ILE A 302 -12.93 -2.91 3.02
C ILE A 302 -14.36 -3.24 2.59
N ASN A 303 -15.35 -3.09 3.47
CA ASN A 303 -16.73 -2.98 3.01
C ASN A 303 -17.40 -1.81 3.71
N THR A 304 -17.90 -0.86 2.93
CA THR A 304 -18.83 0.16 3.41
C THR A 304 -19.99 0.37 2.44
N SER A 305 -20.70 -0.71 2.09
CA SER A 305 -22.16 -0.62 2.02
C SER A 305 -22.86 -1.89 2.52
N THR A 306 -23.04 -1.93 3.84
CA THR A 306 -24.20 -2.42 4.61
C THR A 306 -25.21 -3.36 3.89
N SER A 307 -25.27 -4.66 4.29
CA SER A 307 -26.44 -5.59 4.28
C SER A 307 -26.57 -6.82 3.31
N GLY A 308 -25.48 -7.54 2.97
CA GLY A 308 -25.57 -8.99 2.63
C GLY A 308 -24.36 -9.67 1.95
N ASN A 309 -23.81 -10.73 2.59
CA ASN A 309 -22.92 -11.83 2.13
C ASN A 309 -21.70 -11.57 1.20
N LEU A 310 -20.89 -12.63 1.00
CA LEU A 310 -19.44 -12.67 0.73
C LEU A 310 -18.62 -12.13 1.93
N GLY A 311 -17.64 -12.82 2.51
CA GLY A 311 -16.97 -14.05 2.11
C GLY A 311 -17.67 -15.36 2.46
N ILE A 312 -17.71 -15.74 3.71
CA ILE A 312 -17.62 -14.91 4.88
C ILE A 312 -16.72 -15.76 5.76
N GLY A 313 -15.69 -15.12 6.34
CA GLY A 313 -14.43 -15.74 6.77
C GLY A 313 -14.58 -16.67 7.94
N THR A 314 -15.32 -17.75 7.75
CA THR A 314 -16.58 -17.66 8.47
C THR A 314 -16.38 -17.42 9.94
N ILE A 315 -16.90 -16.31 10.42
CA ILE A 315 -17.54 -16.38 11.72
C ILE A 315 -19.05 -16.17 11.60
N THR A 316 -19.63 -16.47 10.42
CA THR A 316 -20.89 -17.23 10.14
C THR A 316 -21.71 -16.75 8.93
N PRO A 317 -21.37 -17.08 7.67
CA PRO A 317 -22.38 -17.16 6.63
C PRO A 317 -22.95 -18.56 6.45
N GLN A 318 -24.11 -18.59 5.84
CA GLN A 318 -24.68 -19.79 5.22
C GLN A 318 -25.20 -19.41 3.81
N ALA A 319 -24.31 -18.68 3.09
CA ALA A 319 -24.25 -18.27 1.68
C ALA A 319 -24.88 -16.92 1.26
N ALA A 320 -24.10 -16.06 0.57
CA ALA A 320 -24.41 -15.68 -0.82
C ALA A 320 -23.11 -15.42 -1.58
N PHE A 321 -22.83 -16.37 -2.46
CA PHE A 321 -21.88 -16.32 -3.57
C PHE A 321 -22.72 -15.96 -4.80
N HIS A 322 -22.39 -14.89 -5.54
CA HIS A 322 -23.16 -14.54 -6.73
C HIS A 322 -22.30 -13.96 -7.86
N VAL A 323 -22.20 -14.70 -8.97
CA VAL A 323 -21.45 -14.35 -10.19
C VAL A 323 -22.44 -13.83 -11.25
N ALA A 324 -22.45 -12.52 -11.46
CA ALA A 324 -23.34 -11.85 -12.41
C ALA A 324 -22.60 -11.41 -13.69
N SER A 325 -21.86 -12.34 -14.31
CA SER A 325 -21.31 -12.20 -15.66
C SER A 325 -21.76 -13.39 -16.50
N THR A 326 -21.73 -13.25 -17.83
CA THR A 326 -21.97 -14.38 -18.75
C THR A 326 -20.71 -15.25 -18.95
N GLY A 327 -19.66 -15.01 -18.16
CA GLY A 327 -18.42 -15.79 -18.16
C GLY A 327 -18.52 -17.06 -17.30
N ALA A 328 -17.36 -17.66 -17.02
CA ALA A 328 -17.28 -18.90 -16.25
C ALA A 328 -16.40 -18.74 -14.99
N MET A 329 -16.62 -19.59 -14.00
CA MET A 329 -15.74 -19.77 -12.85
C MET A 329 -14.79 -20.95 -13.08
N ILE A 330 -13.48 -20.72 -12.96
CA ILE A 330 -12.49 -21.80 -12.96
C ILE A 330 -12.40 -22.38 -11.55
N ILE A 331 -12.56 -23.70 -11.45
CA ILE A 331 -12.36 -24.49 -10.23
C ILE A 331 -11.07 -25.33 -10.36
N PRO A 332 -10.45 -25.77 -9.25
CA PRO A 332 -9.26 -26.62 -9.30
C PRO A 332 -9.50 -27.85 -10.18
N SER A 333 -8.58 -28.15 -11.10
CA SER A 333 -8.68 -29.30 -12.00
C SER A 333 -7.43 -30.17 -11.96
N GLY A 334 -7.57 -31.46 -12.28
CA GLY A 334 -6.44 -32.39 -12.36
C GLY A 334 -6.87 -33.83 -12.61
N THR A 335 -5.91 -34.74 -12.75
CA THR A 335 -6.17 -36.17 -12.94
C THR A 335 -6.72 -36.81 -11.65
N THR A 336 -7.13 -38.07 -11.75
CA THR A 336 -7.52 -38.92 -10.61
C THR A 336 -6.31 -39.17 -9.70
N ALA A 337 -5.11 -39.29 -10.26
CA ALA A 337 -3.88 -39.43 -9.48
C ALA A 337 -3.52 -38.16 -8.69
N GLN A 338 -4.06 -37.01 -9.08
CA GLN A 338 -3.84 -35.70 -8.43
C GLN A 338 -4.97 -35.33 -7.46
N LEU A 339 -5.80 -36.29 -7.04
CA LEU A 339 -6.77 -36.06 -5.98
C LEU A 339 -6.03 -35.71 -4.67
N PRO A 340 -6.50 -34.72 -3.88
CA PRO A 340 -5.96 -34.43 -2.56
C PRO A 340 -5.85 -35.70 -1.71
N SER A 341 -4.65 -36.00 -1.22
CA SER A 341 -4.37 -37.17 -0.39
C SER A 341 -5.02 -37.07 1.00
N ILE A 342 -5.24 -35.85 1.49
CA ILE A 342 -6.06 -35.54 2.65
C ILE A 342 -7.23 -34.67 2.17
N ALA A 343 -8.35 -35.30 1.86
CA ALA A 343 -9.54 -34.61 1.38
C ALA A 343 -10.47 -34.23 2.54
N VAL A 344 -11.08 -33.05 2.44
CA VAL A 344 -12.01 -32.51 3.43
C VAL A 344 -13.41 -32.53 2.83
N LEU A 345 -14.42 -32.89 3.64
CA LEU A 345 -15.82 -32.94 3.23
C LEU A 345 -16.24 -31.62 2.55
N GLY A 346 -16.83 -31.72 1.36
CA GLY A 346 -17.35 -30.56 0.62
C GLY A 346 -16.36 -29.91 -0.36
N MET A 347 -15.13 -30.44 -0.51
CA MET A 347 -14.23 -30.00 -1.58
C MET A 347 -14.89 -30.19 -2.96
N LEU A 348 -14.71 -29.21 -3.87
CA LEU A 348 -15.15 -29.24 -5.27
C LEU A 348 -13.94 -29.15 -6.21
N ARG A 349 -13.89 -30.00 -7.25
CA ARG A 349 -12.82 -29.97 -8.28
C ARG A 349 -13.30 -30.51 -9.62
N PHE A 350 -12.59 -30.24 -10.71
CA PHE A 350 -12.81 -30.89 -12.01
C PHE A 350 -11.77 -32.00 -12.24
N ASN A 351 -12.22 -33.25 -12.45
CA ASN A 351 -11.33 -34.36 -12.77
C ASN A 351 -11.25 -34.59 -14.27
N ILE A 352 -10.05 -34.39 -14.85
CA ILE A 352 -9.83 -34.44 -16.29
C ILE A 352 -9.78 -35.86 -16.88
N ASP A 353 -9.47 -36.89 -16.09
CA ASP A 353 -9.51 -38.28 -16.58
C ASP A 353 -10.96 -38.70 -16.84
N THR A 354 -11.86 -38.24 -15.97
CA THR A 354 -13.30 -38.51 -16.06
C THR A 354 -14.08 -37.45 -16.85
N GLY A 355 -13.48 -36.28 -17.11
CA GLY A 355 -14.16 -35.15 -17.74
C GLY A 355 -15.30 -34.54 -16.91
N ARG A 356 -15.25 -34.63 -15.58
CA ARG A 356 -16.37 -34.26 -14.69
C ARG A 356 -15.99 -33.35 -13.54
N LEU A 357 -16.94 -32.51 -13.16
CA LEU A 357 -16.99 -31.90 -11.84
C LEU A 357 -17.16 -33.00 -10.78
N GLN A 358 -16.38 -32.95 -9.70
CA GLN A 358 -16.43 -33.87 -8.58
C GLN A 358 -16.46 -33.13 -7.25
N PHE A 359 -17.01 -33.77 -6.24
CA PHE A 359 -16.97 -33.33 -4.86
C PHE A 359 -16.50 -34.45 -3.93
N TYR A 360 -15.86 -34.09 -2.83
CA TYR A 360 -15.50 -35.04 -1.79
C TYR A 360 -16.62 -35.20 -0.77
N ASN A 361 -17.06 -36.43 -0.56
CA ASN A 361 -18.06 -36.82 0.42
C ASN A 361 -17.50 -37.85 1.42
N GLN A 362 -18.35 -38.35 2.33
CA GLN A 362 -17.95 -39.32 3.37
C GLN A 362 -17.41 -40.65 2.81
N THR A 363 -17.75 -40.98 1.56
CA THR A 363 -17.34 -42.22 0.89
C THR A 363 -16.19 -42.02 -0.10
N GLY A 364 -15.76 -40.77 -0.32
CA GLY A 364 -14.68 -40.44 -1.25
C GLY A 364 -15.07 -39.38 -2.29
N TRP A 365 -14.28 -39.29 -3.36
CA TRP A 365 -14.57 -38.42 -4.49
C TRP A 365 -15.72 -38.96 -5.33
N SER A 366 -16.71 -38.12 -5.62
CA SER A 366 -17.89 -38.45 -6.41
C SER A 366 -18.16 -37.39 -7.47
N SER A 367 -18.59 -37.77 -8.65
CA SER A 367 -18.93 -36.82 -9.72
C SER A 367 -20.27 -36.13 -9.49
N ILE A 368 -20.38 -34.86 -9.91
CA ILE A 368 -21.61 -34.08 -9.93
C ILE A 368 -22.26 -34.23 -11.32
N GLY A 369 -23.45 -34.84 -11.33
CA GLY A 369 -24.19 -35.15 -12.55
C GLY A 369 -23.62 -36.37 -13.29
N GLY A 370 -24.42 -36.91 -14.22
CA GLY A 370 -24.11 -38.16 -14.92
C GLY A 370 -24.65 -39.40 -14.20
N VAL A 371 -24.72 -40.50 -14.95
CA VAL A 371 -25.14 -41.79 -14.39
C VAL A 371 -24.03 -42.28 -13.46
N SER A 372 -24.40 -42.76 -12.28
CA SER A 372 -23.47 -43.46 -11.39
C SER A 372 -24.15 -44.72 -10.92
N ALA A 373 -23.49 -45.86 -11.10
CA ALA A 373 -24.01 -47.15 -10.75
C ALA A 373 -22.90 -48.13 -10.35
N THR A 374 -23.29 -49.19 -9.65
CA THR A 374 -22.45 -50.33 -9.28
C THR A 374 -23.13 -51.63 -9.70
N GLY A 375 -22.37 -52.73 -9.71
CA GLY A 375 -22.84 -54.04 -10.16
C GLY A 375 -22.13 -54.50 -11.44
N GLY A 376 -22.57 -55.64 -11.98
CA GLY A 376 -21.90 -56.34 -13.08
C GLY A 376 -20.89 -57.37 -12.59
N ASN A 377 -20.65 -58.40 -13.40
CA ASN A 377 -19.55 -59.34 -13.19
C ASN A 377 -18.20 -58.66 -13.46
N THR A 378 -18.17 -57.73 -14.42
CA THR A 378 -17.02 -56.86 -14.69
C THR A 378 -17.48 -55.42 -14.89
N THR A 379 -16.63 -54.47 -14.48
CA THR A 379 -16.79 -53.03 -14.71
C THR A 379 -15.52 -52.48 -15.34
N LEU A 380 -15.65 -51.72 -16.42
CA LEU A 380 -14.52 -51.15 -17.16
C LEU A 380 -14.80 -49.68 -17.52
N ASP A 381 -13.81 -48.82 -17.25
CA ASP A 381 -13.81 -47.43 -17.70
C ASP A 381 -12.95 -47.32 -18.96
N LEU A 382 -13.56 -46.93 -20.09
CA LEU A 382 -12.88 -46.83 -21.38
C LEU A 382 -13.52 -45.75 -22.26
N ASN A 383 -12.70 -44.89 -22.87
CA ASN A 383 -13.13 -43.82 -23.79
C ASN A 383 -14.24 -42.91 -23.24
N GLY A 384 -14.20 -42.61 -21.93
CA GLY A 384 -15.19 -41.78 -21.26
C GLY A 384 -16.49 -42.49 -20.88
N TYR A 385 -16.60 -43.80 -21.08
CA TYR A 385 -17.75 -44.60 -20.65
C TYR A 385 -17.37 -45.53 -19.51
N ARG A 386 -18.31 -45.74 -18.59
CA ARG A 386 -18.30 -46.90 -17.69
C ARG A 386 -19.19 -47.98 -18.26
N ILE A 387 -18.65 -49.19 -18.35
CA ILE A 387 -19.29 -50.36 -18.95
C ILE A 387 -19.44 -51.43 -17.89
N HIS A 388 -20.68 -51.84 -17.62
CA HIS A 388 -21.02 -52.95 -16.73
C HIS A 388 -21.44 -54.15 -17.57
N THR A 389 -20.74 -55.27 -17.40
CA THR A 389 -21.06 -56.51 -18.11
C THR A 389 -21.58 -57.56 -17.14
N PHE A 390 -22.72 -58.16 -17.49
CA PHE A 390 -23.36 -59.24 -16.76
C PHE A 390 -23.36 -60.50 -17.64
N THR A 391 -22.67 -61.54 -17.14
CA THR A 391 -22.63 -62.90 -17.70
C THR A 391 -23.40 -63.89 -16.83
N SER A 392 -23.91 -63.45 -15.68
CA SER A 392 -24.82 -64.18 -14.79
C SER A 392 -25.91 -63.25 -14.23
N ILE A 393 -26.92 -63.82 -13.57
CA ILE A 393 -27.90 -63.05 -12.80
C ILE A 393 -27.18 -62.13 -11.80
N GLY A 394 -27.67 -60.90 -11.67
CA GLY A 394 -27.09 -59.92 -10.76
C GLY A 394 -27.93 -58.66 -10.66
N ASN A 395 -27.43 -57.68 -9.93
CA ASN A 395 -28.10 -56.38 -9.76
C ASN A 395 -27.26 -55.27 -10.39
N PHE A 396 -27.93 -54.35 -11.07
CA PHE A 396 -27.39 -53.06 -11.48
C PHE A 396 -27.96 -51.99 -10.55
N THR A 397 -27.14 -51.46 -9.66
CA THR A 397 -27.55 -50.52 -8.62
C THR A 397 -27.19 -49.11 -9.03
N VAL A 398 -28.19 -48.34 -9.43
CA VAL A 398 -28.06 -46.97 -9.92
C VAL A 398 -28.16 -46.00 -8.74
N ILE A 399 -27.06 -45.31 -8.47
CA ILE A 399 -26.95 -44.27 -7.46
C ILE A 399 -27.52 -42.95 -8.02
N ASN A 400 -27.12 -42.58 -9.23
CA ASN A 400 -27.65 -41.41 -9.96
C ASN A 400 -28.20 -41.86 -11.32
N GLY A 401 -29.48 -41.59 -11.56
CA GLY A 401 -30.16 -41.93 -12.80
C GLY A 401 -29.74 -41.07 -14.00
N GLY A 402 -30.05 -41.54 -15.20
CA GLY A 402 -29.72 -40.87 -16.46
C GLY A 402 -29.88 -41.79 -17.67
N GLY A 403 -29.43 -41.31 -18.84
CA GLY A 403 -29.42 -42.11 -20.06
C GLY A 403 -28.30 -43.16 -20.04
N VAL A 404 -28.65 -44.40 -20.36
CA VAL A 404 -27.71 -45.52 -20.55
C VAL A 404 -27.96 -46.19 -21.89
N ASP A 405 -26.92 -46.73 -22.51
CA ASP A 405 -27.06 -47.67 -23.61
C ASP A 405 -27.00 -49.09 -23.08
N ALA A 406 -27.90 -49.94 -23.55
CA ALA A 406 -27.96 -51.35 -23.17
C ALA A 406 -27.89 -52.27 -24.37
N LEU A 407 -27.05 -53.29 -24.26
CA LEU A 407 -27.06 -54.51 -25.07
C LEU A 407 -27.67 -55.63 -24.23
N VAL A 408 -28.82 -56.17 -24.63
CA VAL A 408 -29.44 -57.31 -23.95
C VAL A 408 -29.52 -58.46 -24.95
N ILE A 409 -28.79 -59.54 -24.66
CA ILE A 409 -28.76 -60.74 -25.50
C ILE A 409 -29.23 -61.93 -24.68
N ALA A 410 -30.24 -62.62 -25.18
CA ALA A 410 -30.78 -63.82 -24.54
C ALA A 410 -29.88 -65.06 -24.77
N GLY A 411 -30.14 -66.15 -24.05
CA GLY A 411 -29.48 -67.42 -24.33
C GLY A 411 -29.91 -67.97 -25.70
N GLY A 412 -28.98 -68.60 -26.43
CA GLY A 412 -29.29 -69.31 -27.67
C GLY A 412 -30.09 -70.58 -27.41
N GLY A 413 -30.86 -71.04 -28.40
CA GLY A 413 -31.54 -72.33 -28.36
C GLY A 413 -30.55 -73.48 -28.55
N GLY A 414 -30.85 -74.65 -27.97
CA GLY A 414 -30.10 -75.87 -28.26
C GLY A 414 -30.42 -76.40 -29.65
N GLY A 415 -29.46 -77.08 -30.30
CA GLY A 415 -29.75 -77.86 -31.51
C GLY A 415 -30.59 -79.09 -31.16
N GLY A 416 -31.41 -79.58 -32.10
CA GLY A 416 -32.11 -80.85 -31.89
C GLY A 416 -31.15 -82.05 -31.96
N ARG A 417 -31.67 -83.24 -31.71
CA ARG A 417 -31.00 -84.52 -31.97
C ARG A 417 -31.60 -85.19 -33.22
N HIS A 418 -30.84 -86.06 -33.88
CA HIS A 418 -31.33 -86.93 -34.95
C HIS A 418 -31.75 -86.16 -36.21
N TRP A 419 -30.76 -85.94 -37.10
CA TRP A 419 -30.92 -85.16 -38.34
C TRP A 419 -31.53 -83.78 -38.09
N ALA A 420 -31.11 -83.20 -36.99
CA ALA A 420 -31.74 -82.03 -36.43
C ALA A 420 -31.26 -80.72 -37.04
N GLY A 421 -32.12 -79.73 -36.90
CA GLY A 421 -31.80 -78.34 -37.15
C GLY A 421 -30.95 -77.73 -36.04
N GLY A 422 -30.20 -76.69 -36.40
CA GLY A 422 -29.46 -75.87 -35.45
C GLY A 422 -30.40 -75.03 -34.58
N GLY A 423 -29.98 -74.74 -33.34
CA GLY A 423 -30.69 -73.81 -32.48
C GLY A 423 -30.59 -72.37 -33.00
N GLY A 424 -31.65 -71.59 -32.82
CA GLY A 424 -31.65 -70.16 -33.11
C GLY A 424 -30.83 -69.40 -32.08
N ALA A 425 -30.23 -68.29 -32.50
CA ALA A 425 -29.59 -67.37 -31.56
C ALA A 425 -30.61 -66.75 -30.58
N GLY A 426 -30.13 -66.34 -29.41
CA GLY A 426 -30.88 -65.48 -28.51
C GLY A 426 -31.26 -64.17 -29.19
N GLY A 427 -32.39 -63.60 -28.79
CA GLY A 427 -32.77 -62.26 -29.23
C GLY A 427 -31.71 -61.25 -28.81
N MET A 428 -31.44 -60.26 -29.68
CA MET A 428 -30.51 -59.17 -29.42
C MET A 428 -31.25 -57.84 -29.48
N LEU A 429 -31.22 -57.11 -28.38
CA LEU A 429 -31.77 -55.75 -28.27
C LEU A 429 -30.66 -54.76 -27.98
N ILE A 430 -30.65 -53.67 -28.73
CA ILE A 430 -29.82 -52.49 -28.47
C ILE A 430 -30.77 -51.30 -28.29
N ALA A 431 -30.69 -50.63 -27.14
CA ALA A 431 -31.48 -49.45 -26.89
C ALA A 431 -30.77 -48.47 -25.95
N SER A 432 -31.01 -47.18 -26.18
CA SER A 432 -30.71 -46.12 -25.23
C SER A 432 -31.95 -45.88 -24.38
N ILE A 433 -31.85 -46.09 -23.07
CA ILE A 433 -32.98 -45.94 -22.14
C ILE A 433 -32.60 -45.02 -20.99
N PHE A 434 -33.59 -44.32 -20.44
CA PHE A 434 -33.42 -43.52 -19.23
C PHE A 434 -33.78 -44.37 -18.01
N ILE A 435 -32.93 -44.35 -17.00
CA ILE A 435 -33.16 -45.09 -15.74
C ILE A 435 -33.10 -44.13 -14.56
N ALA A 436 -34.01 -44.30 -13.61
CA ALA A 436 -34.00 -43.58 -12.33
C ALA A 436 -33.00 -44.23 -11.36
N SER A 437 -32.65 -43.54 -10.28
CA SER A 437 -31.94 -44.14 -9.15
C SER A 437 -32.73 -45.31 -8.56
N GLY A 438 -32.05 -46.42 -8.26
CA GLY A 438 -32.68 -47.64 -7.78
C GLY A 438 -31.90 -48.89 -8.19
N THR A 439 -32.35 -50.04 -7.71
CA THR A 439 -31.74 -51.34 -8.06
C THR A 439 -32.56 -52.02 -9.15
N TYR A 440 -31.88 -52.37 -10.24
CA TYR A 440 -32.47 -53.09 -11.36
C TYR A 440 -31.93 -54.51 -11.36
N ALA A 441 -32.84 -55.50 -11.26
CA ALA A 441 -32.47 -56.89 -11.42
C ALA A 441 -32.09 -57.16 -12.89
N ILE A 442 -30.94 -57.80 -13.08
CA ILE A 442 -30.46 -58.27 -14.38
C ILE A 442 -30.64 -59.78 -14.44
N THR A 443 -31.37 -60.23 -15.45
CA THR A 443 -31.45 -61.65 -15.78
C THR A 443 -30.57 -61.92 -16.99
N VAL A 444 -29.68 -62.90 -16.88
CA VAL A 444 -28.92 -63.42 -18.02
C VAL A 444 -29.46 -64.81 -18.34
N GLY A 445 -30.02 -64.96 -19.52
CA GLY A 445 -30.60 -66.22 -19.98
C GLY A 445 -29.54 -67.28 -20.21
N GLY A 446 -29.72 -68.46 -19.62
CA GLY A 446 -28.91 -69.64 -19.93
C GLY A 446 -29.17 -70.11 -21.36
N GLY A 447 -28.18 -70.76 -21.98
CA GLY A 447 -28.39 -71.42 -23.26
C GLY A 447 -29.33 -72.62 -23.11
N GLY A 448 -30.14 -72.88 -24.14
CA GLY A 448 -30.99 -74.05 -24.19
C GLY A 448 -30.15 -75.32 -24.27
N ALA A 449 -30.49 -76.34 -23.49
CA ALA A 449 -29.93 -77.68 -23.66
C ALA A 449 -30.21 -78.21 -25.07
N GLY A 450 -29.20 -78.80 -25.70
CA GLY A 450 -29.36 -79.55 -26.93
C GLY A 450 -30.24 -80.78 -26.73
N GLY A 451 -30.90 -81.23 -27.81
CA GLY A 451 -31.69 -82.44 -27.79
C GLY A 451 -30.84 -83.63 -27.33
N SER A 452 -31.30 -84.34 -26.32
CA SER A 452 -30.66 -85.55 -25.77
C SER A 452 -31.70 -86.63 -25.58
N THR A 453 -31.29 -87.90 -25.62
CA THR A 453 -32.14 -89.00 -25.15
C THR A 453 -32.40 -88.79 -23.65
N ASP A 454 -33.64 -88.54 -23.28
CA ASP A 454 -34.13 -88.85 -21.94
C ASP A 454 -34.71 -90.27 -21.95
N THR A 455 -34.63 -90.93 -20.80
CA THR A 455 -34.87 -92.35 -20.49
C THR A 455 -36.25 -92.91 -20.84
N THR A 456 -37.09 -92.17 -21.56
CA THR A 456 -38.42 -92.61 -22.00
C THR A 456 -38.50 -92.65 -23.53
N SER A 457 -37.95 -93.70 -24.12
CA SER A 457 -38.31 -94.33 -25.42
C SER A 457 -38.59 -93.48 -26.68
N ASP A 458 -38.43 -92.16 -26.67
CA ASP A 458 -38.59 -91.31 -27.84
C ASP A 458 -37.22 -90.72 -28.21
N SER A 459 -36.60 -91.31 -29.22
CA SER A 459 -35.25 -91.00 -29.70
C SER A 459 -35.14 -89.63 -30.38
N LEU A 460 -36.24 -88.86 -30.40
CA LEU A 460 -36.47 -87.63 -31.16
C LEU A 460 -36.62 -86.42 -30.22
N ALA A 461 -35.48 -85.79 -29.90
CA ALA A 461 -35.44 -84.68 -28.96
C ALA A 461 -35.17 -83.36 -29.69
N LYS A 462 -36.16 -82.44 -29.69
CA LYS A 462 -35.92 -81.04 -30.05
C LYS A 462 -34.94 -80.41 -29.06
N GLY A 463 -34.20 -79.41 -29.53
CA GLY A 463 -33.51 -78.51 -28.64
C GLY A 463 -34.50 -77.78 -27.74
N THR A 464 -34.07 -77.42 -26.53
CA THR A 464 -34.84 -76.51 -25.67
C THR A 464 -34.58 -75.06 -26.09
N ASN A 465 -35.55 -74.19 -25.82
CA ASN A 465 -35.34 -72.76 -26.03
C ASN A 465 -34.32 -72.23 -25.02
N GLY A 466 -33.56 -71.21 -25.40
CA GLY A 466 -32.75 -70.46 -24.45
C GLY A 466 -33.60 -69.72 -23.43
N GLY A 467 -32.98 -69.32 -22.33
CA GLY A 467 -33.58 -68.42 -21.35
C GLY A 467 -33.59 -66.98 -21.86
N ASN A 468 -34.56 -66.20 -21.42
CA ASN A 468 -34.62 -64.76 -21.68
C ASN A 468 -33.54 -64.01 -20.89
N SER A 469 -33.04 -62.91 -21.45
CA SER A 469 -32.25 -61.92 -20.71
C SER A 469 -33.06 -60.64 -20.55
N SER A 470 -32.91 -59.94 -19.42
CA SER A 470 -33.67 -58.72 -19.17
C SER A 470 -32.88 -57.65 -18.42
N PHE A 471 -33.18 -56.41 -18.77
CA PHE A 471 -32.74 -55.20 -18.07
C PHE A 471 -33.81 -54.11 -18.24
N SER A 472 -34.34 -53.61 -17.11
CA SER A 472 -35.40 -52.58 -17.11
C SER A 472 -36.57 -53.02 -18.00
N THR A 473 -37.01 -52.20 -18.96
CA THR A 473 -38.09 -52.52 -19.91
C THR A 473 -37.65 -53.42 -21.07
N LEU A 474 -36.36 -53.74 -21.19
CA LEU A 474 -35.83 -54.57 -22.27
C LEU A 474 -35.87 -56.04 -21.86
N THR A 475 -36.56 -56.85 -22.65
CA THR A 475 -36.56 -58.31 -22.53
C THR A 475 -36.20 -58.94 -23.86
N ALA A 476 -34.99 -59.51 -23.92
CA ALA A 476 -34.56 -60.30 -25.05
C ALA A 476 -35.07 -61.74 -24.89
N ILE A 477 -35.72 -62.27 -25.92
CA ILE A 477 -36.33 -63.60 -25.89
C ILE A 477 -35.28 -64.65 -26.24
N GLY A 478 -35.25 -65.75 -25.48
CA GLY A 478 -34.35 -66.87 -25.73
C GLY A 478 -34.51 -67.47 -27.13
N GLY A 479 -33.41 -67.98 -27.68
CA GLY A 479 -33.38 -68.55 -29.01
C GLY A 479 -34.22 -69.82 -29.10
N GLY A 480 -34.85 -70.04 -30.26
CA GLY A 480 -35.67 -71.20 -30.51
C GLY A 480 -34.84 -72.48 -30.63
N GLY A 481 -35.22 -73.55 -29.95
CA GLY A 481 -34.57 -74.86 -30.09
C GLY A 481 -34.74 -75.47 -31.48
N GLY A 482 -33.72 -76.16 -31.97
CA GLY A 482 -33.74 -76.85 -33.26
C GLY A 482 -34.74 -78.00 -33.31
N GLY A 483 -35.36 -78.21 -34.47
CA GLY A 483 -36.22 -79.36 -34.75
C GLY A 483 -35.43 -80.67 -34.77
N THR A 484 -36.13 -81.79 -34.62
CA THR A 484 -35.63 -83.17 -34.68
C THR A 484 -36.37 -83.91 -35.81
N ASP A 485 -36.00 -85.13 -36.17
CA ASP A 485 -36.86 -85.90 -37.08
C ASP A 485 -38.25 -86.14 -36.46
N GLY A 486 -39.26 -86.46 -37.29
CA GLY A 486 -40.62 -86.73 -36.83
C GLY A 486 -41.14 -88.15 -37.09
N ASN A 487 -40.28 -89.18 -37.13
CA ASN A 487 -40.64 -90.49 -37.68
C ASN A 487 -41.00 -91.60 -36.67
N GLY A 488 -41.29 -91.26 -35.41
CA GLY A 488 -41.73 -92.22 -34.39
C GLY A 488 -43.25 -92.43 -34.31
N ASP A 489 -44.04 -91.35 -34.32
CA ASP A 489 -45.37 -91.38 -33.66
C ASP A 489 -46.56 -90.94 -34.55
N GLY A 490 -46.35 -90.79 -35.87
CA GLY A 490 -47.43 -90.42 -36.80
C GLY A 490 -47.89 -88.95 -36.75
N ASN A 491 -47.23 -88.08 -35.98
CA ASN A 491 -47.43 -86.62 -35.98
C ASN A 491 -46.17 -85.88 -36.48
N SER A 492 -45.80 -86.11 -37.74
CA SER A 492 -44.48 -85.79 -38.31
C SER A 492 -44.17 -84.30 -38.54
N THR A 493 -45.15 -83.38 -38.44
CA THR A 493 -44.93 -81.94 -38.67
C THR A 493 -44.62 -81.16 -37.40
N GLY A 494 -45.05 -81.67 -36.23
CA GLY A 494 -44.86 -81.02 -34.94
C GLY A 494 -43.42 -81.05 -34.45
N TYR A 495 -42.68 -82.14 -34.72
CA TYR A 495 -41.32 -82.40 -34.23
C TYR A 495 -40.20 -81.87 -35.13
N SER A 496 -40.44 -81.83 -36.44
CA SER A 496 -39.49 -81.33 -37.43
C SER A 496 -39.43 -79.81 -37.52
N ASN A 497 -40.46 -79.10 -37.04
CA ASN A 497 -40.40 -77.64 -37.02
C ASN A 497 -39.45 -77.14 -35.92
N GLY A 498 -38.59 -76.19 -36.29
CA GLY A 498 -37.83 -75.43 -35.32
C GLY A 498 -38.75 -74.66 -34.38
N LYS A 499 -38.36 -74.51 -33.11
CA LYS A 499 -39.14 -73.70 -32.16
C LYS A 499 -38.95 -72.22 -32.47
N ALA A 500 -40.00 -71.43 -32.23
CA ALA A 500 -39.90 -69.98 -32.24
C ALA A 500 -39.10 -69.47 -31.04
N GLY A 501 -38.47 -68.31 -31.18
CA GLY A 501 -37.68 -67.66 -30.14
C GLY A 501 -37.26 -66.25 -30.55
N GLY A 502 -36.26 -65.68 -29.88
CA GLY A 502 -35.64 -64.42 -30.29
C GLY A 502 -35.16 -64.49 -31.73
N SER A 503 -34.34 -65.50 -32.04
CA SER A 503 -34.22 -66.06 -33.39
C SER A 503 -34.80 -67.48 -33.42
N GLY A 504 -35.37 -67.89 -34.55
CA GLY A 504 -36.01 -69.20 -34.68
C GLY A 504 -35.02 -70.35 -34.88
N GLY A 505 -35.32 -71.53 -34.34
CA GLY A 505 -34.54 -72.75 -34.59
C GLY A 505 -34.69 -73.26 -36.03
N GLY A 506 -33.69 -73.96 -36.53
CA GLY A 506 -33.77 -74.64 -37.82
C GLY A 506 -34.69 -75.86 -37.76
N CYS A 507 -35.25 -76.24 -38.91
CA CYS A 507 -36.04 -77.47 -39.02
C CYS A 507 -35.17 -78.73 -38.88
N GLY A 508 -35.74 -79.82 -38.37
CA GLY A 508 -35.17 -81.16 -38.43
C GLY A 508 -35.49 -81.86 -39.75
N ASP A 509 -35.29 -83.16 -39.78
CA ASP A 509 -35.57 -83.98 -40.95
C ASP A 509 -37.07 -84.26 -41.12
N ASN A 510 -37.54 -84.30 -42.38
CA ASN A 510 -38.93 -84.32 -42.91
C ASN A 510 -39.27 -83.16 -43.86
N SER A 511 -40.20 -83.40 -44.79
CA SER A 511 -40.74 -82.40 -45.72
C SER A 511 -42.28 -82.49 -45.77
N PRO A 512 -43.02 -81.38 -45.50
CA PRO A 512 -42.52 -80.05 -45.22
C PRO A 512 -42.16 -79.86 -43.73
N ALA A 513 -40.91 -79.46 -43.45
CA ALA A 513 -40.50 -78.89 -42.17
C ALA A 513 -40.11 -77.39 -42.28
N TYR A 514 -40.51 -76.59 -41.30
CA TYR A 514 -40.29 -75.14 -41.29
C TYR A 514 -39.32 -74.74 -40.18
N GLY A 515 -38.49 -73.74 -40.45
CA GLY A 515 -37.75 -73.07 -39.40
C GLY A 515 -38.71 -72.35 -38.44
N GLY A 516 -38.31 -72.24 -37.19
CA GLY A 516 -39.02 -71.44 -36.21
C GLY A 516 -39.06 -69.96 -36.62
N ALA A 517 -40.11 -69.25 -36.22
CA ALA A 517 -40.17 -67.81 -36.38
C ALA A 517 -39.18 -67.11 -35.43
N GLY A 518 -38.52 -66.06 -35.92
CA GLY A 518 -37.82 -65.10 -35.07
C GLY A 518 -38.80 -64.05 -34.51
N THR A 519 -38.44 -63.43 -33.40
CA THR A 519 -39.21 -62.32 -32.83
C THR A 519 -38.81 -61.02 -33.54
N ALA A 520 -39.79 -60.28 -34.05
CA ALA A 520 -39.55 -59.05 -34.80
C ALA A 520 -38.69 -58.07 -33.98
N GLY A 521 -37.60 -57.58 -34.59
CA GLY A 521 -36.66 -56.66 -33.97
C GLY A 521 -35.61 -57.29 -33.05
N GLN A 522 -35.61 -58.61 -32.86
CA GLN A 522 -34.62 -59.30 -32.00
C GLN A 522 -33.79 -60.37 -32.74
N GLY A 523 -34.34 -60.93 -33.82
CA GLY A 523 -33.67 -61.96 -34.59
C GLY A 523 -34.51 -62.46 -35.76
N PHE A 524 -33.92 -63.35 -36.56
CA PHE A 524 -34.52 -63.85 -37.78
C PHE A 524 -35.01 -65.29 -37.65
N ALA A 525 -35.83 -65.73 -38.61
CA ALA A 525 -36.33 -67.10 -38.66
C ALA A 525 -35.21 -68.11 -38.96
N GLY A 526 -35.40 -69.35 -38.50
CA GLY A 526 -34.55 -70.47 -38.87
C GLY A 526 -34.81 -70.96 -40.30
N GLY A 527 -33.93 -71.80 -40.81
CA GLY A 527 -34.04 -72.42 -42.12
C GLY A 527 -35.03 -73.59 -42.14
N GLY A 528 -35.86 -73.63 -43.18
CA GLY A 528 -36.76 -74.73 -43.53
C GLY A 528 -36.16 -75.66 -44.58
N ASN A 529 -37.01 -76.22 -45.45
CA ASN A 529 -36.58 -77.02 -46.60
C ASN A 529 -36.10 -76.14 -47.76
N GLY A 530 -35.01 -76.53 -48.40
CA GLY A 530 -34.55 -76.00 -49.70
C GLY A 530 -35.07 -76.83 -50.88
N THR A 531 -34.77 -76.39 -52.09
CA THR A 531 -35.11 -77.10 -53.33
C THR A 531 -34.29 -78.40 -53.46
N GLY A 532 -34.91 -79.57 -53.58
CA GLY A 532 -34.18 -80.85 -53.71
C GLY A 532 -33.83 -81.55 -52.39
N SER A 533 -34.39 -81.11 -51.26
CA SER A 533 -34.08 -81.63 -49.92
C SER A 533 -34.21 -83.17 -49.82
N GLN A 534 -33.07 -83.85 -49.77
CA GLN A 534 -32.98 -85.25 -49.35
C GLN A 534 -33.22 -85.39 -47.85
N GLU A 535 -33.82 -86.51 -47.46
CA GLU A 535 -33.99 -86.91 -46.06
C GLU A 535 -32.62 -87.05 -45.37
N ASN A 536 -32.60 -86.88 -44.05
CA ASN A 536 -31.46 -86.96 -43.13
C ASN A 536 -30.57 -85.70 -43.01
N CYS A 537 -31.16 -84.49 -43.12
CA CYS A 537 -30.46 -83.23 -42.82
C CYS A 537 -31.39 -82.19 -42.18
N GLY A 538 -30.78 -81.22 -41.48
CA GLY A 538 -31.50 -80.16 -40.78
C GLY A 538 -31.17 -78.76 -41.29
N GLY A 539 -32.11 -77.82 -41.13
CA GLY A 539 -31.89 -76.40 -41.41
C GLY A 539 -31.04 -75.71 -40.35
N GLY A 540 -30.43 -74.58 -40.70
CA GLY A 540 -29.69 -73.74 -39.74
C GLY A 540 -30.63 -72.89 -38.89
N GLY A 541 -30.23 -72.59 -37.66
CA GLY A 541 -30.94 -71.63 -36.82
C GLY A 541 -30.76 -70.19 -37.31
N GLY A 542 -31.75 -69.33 -37.07
CA GLY A 542 -31.66 -67.90 -37.36
C GLY A 542 -30.64 -67.21 -36.46
N GLY A 543 -29.97 -66.18 -36.99
CA GLY A 543 -29.14 -65.27 -36.22
C GLY A 543 -29.79 -63.90 -36.05
N ALA A 544 -29.15 -62.99 -35.31
CA ALA A 544 -29.61 -61.62 -35.17
C ALA A 544 -29.43 -60.77 -36.45
N GLY A 545 -28.54 -61.18 -37.37
CA GLY A 545 -28.20 -60.46 -38.60
C GLY A 545 -28.71 -61.11 -39.88
N GLY A 546 -29.28 -62.33 -39.82
CA GLY A 546 -29.87 -62.96 -40.99
C GLY A 546 -30.59 -64.28 -40.69
N VAL A 547 -31.44 -64.68 -41.64
CA VAL A 547 -32.15 -65.96 -41.60
C VAL A 547 -31.18 -67.15 -41.61
N GLY A 548 -31.59 -68.25 -40.98
CA GLY A 548 -30.87 -69.51 -41.08
C GLY A 548 -30.98 -70.09 -42.49
N GLY A 549 -29.91 -70.72 -42.97
CA GLY A 549 -29.90 -71.42 -44.25
C GLY A 549 -30.86 -72.61 -44.23
N ASN A 550 -31.63 -72.76 -45.30
CA ASN A 550 -32.45 -73.96 -45.52
C ASN A 550 -31.56 -75.19 -45.71
N LYS A 551 -32.05 -76.38 -45.37
CA LYS A 551 -31.37 -77.64 -45.73
C LYS A 551 -31.45 -77.86 -47.24
N ASN A 552 -30.37 -78.31 -47.88
CA ASN A 552 -30.30 -78.42 -49.34
C ASN A 552 -29.45 -79.61 -49.81
N ASP A 553 -30.00 -80.48 -50.66
CA ASP A 553 -29.31 -81.65 -51.26
C ASP A 553 -28.46 -82.46 -50.25
N GLY A 554 -29.04 -82.78 -49.09
CA GLY A 554 -28.37 -83.53 -48.03
C GLY A 554 -27.37 -82.71 -47.19
N ASN A 555 -27.13 -81.42 -47.49
CA ASN A 555 -26.30 -80.53 -46.68
C ASN A 555 -27.11 -79.88 -45.55
N GLY A 556 -26.46 -79.75 -44.38
CA GLY A 556 -27.03 -79.02 -43.26
C GLY A 556 -27.05 -77.52 -43.55
N GLY A 557 -28.15 -76.85 -43.20
CA GLY A 557 -28.27 -75.40 -43.38
C GLY A 557 -27.30 -74.62 -42.50
N ALA A 558 -26.62 -73.62 -43.04
CA ALA A 558 -25.76 -72.74 -42.26
C ALA A 558 -26.57 -71.91 -41.25
N GLY A 559 -26.01 -71.67 -40.07
CA GLY A 559 -26.60 -70.76 -39.10
C GLY A 559 -26.62 -69.32 -39.61
N GLY A 560 -27.67 -68.58 -39.28
CA GLY A 560 -27.78 -67.17 -39.62
C GLY A 560 -26.67 -66.34 -38.97
N VAL A 561 -26.23 -65.30 -39.67
CA VAL A 561 -25.15 -64.42 -39.19
C VAL A 561 -25.58 -63.64 -37.94
N GLY A 562 -24.61 -63.35 -37.06
CA GLY A 562 -24.81 -62.48 -35.91
C GLY A 562 -24.74 -60.99 -36.26
N LEU A 563 -24.84 -60.12 -35.25
CA LEU A 563 -24.64 -58.67 -35.38
C LEU A 563 -23.45 -58.19 -34.55
N VAL A 564 -22.72 -57.22 -35.09
CA VAL A 564 -21.57 -56.60 -34.43
C VAL A 564 -22.05 -55.56 -33.41
N SER A 565 -21.44 -55.53 -32.23
CA SER A 565 -21.58 -54.44 -31.25
C SER A 565 -20.23 -54.07 -30.64
N ASN A 566 -20.03 -52.78 -30.42
CA ASN A 566 -18.85 -52.22 -29.74
C ASN A 566 -19.11 -51.88 -28.26
N MET A 567 -20.27 -52.25 -27.71
CA MET A 567 -20.68 -51.84 -26.35
C MET A 567 -19.82 -52.41 -25.24
N SER A 568 -19.11 -53.51 -25.46
CA SER A 568 -18.15 -54.08 -24.50
C SER A 568 -16.80 -53.35 -24.45
N GLY A 569 -16.60 -52.32 -25.29
CA GLY A 569 -15.30 -51.67 -25.48
C GLY A 569 -14.42 -52.33 -26.56
N SER A 570 -14.90 -53.41 -27.17
CA SER A 570 -14.29 -54.07 -28.33
C SER A 570 -15.35 -54.46 -29.35
N SER A 571 -15.01 -54.53 -30.63
CA SER A 571 -15.94 -54.96 -31.68
C SER A 571 -16.12 -56.47 -31.63
N ILE A 572 -17.30 -56.94 -31.20
CA ILE A 572 -17.62 -58.36 -31.07
C ILE A 572 -18.93 -58.65 -31.80
N THR A 573 -18.96 -59.77 -32.54
CA THR A 573 -20.18 -60.28 -33.18
C THR A 573 -20.92 -61.21 -32.23
N TYR A 574 -22.20 -60.95 -31.99
CA TYR A 574 -23.05 -61.71 -31.09
C TYR A 574 -24.24 -62.34 -31.83
N ALA A 575 -24.89 -63.29 -31.18
CA ALA A 575 -26.16 -63.89 -31.58
C ALA A 575 -26.14 -64.51 -33.00
N GLY A 576 -25.11 -65.33 -33.31
CA GLY A 576 -25.09 -66.18 -34.50
C GLY A 576 -25.90 -67.47 -34.31
N GLY A 577 -26.63 -67.90 -35.33
CA GLY A 577 -27.42 -69.13 -35.30
C GLY A 577 -26.55 -70.39 -35.38
N GLY A 578 -27.05 -71.52 -34.89
CA GLY A 578 -26.38 -72.82 -35.02
C GLY A 578 -26.56 -73.44 -36.40
N GLY A 579 -25.59 -74.21 -36.87
CA GLY A 579 -25.70 -74.96 -38.13
C GLY A 579 -26.51 -76.25 -37.99
N GLY A 580 -27.23 -76.63 -39.04
CA GLY A 580 -27.97 -77.88 -39.12
C GLY A 580 -27.06 -79.10 -39.35
N SER A 581 -27.52 -80.27 -38.92
CA SER A 581 -26.80 -81.53 -39.12
C SER A 581 -27.00 -82.13 -40.50
N THR A 582 -26.17 -83.12 -40.83
CA THR A 582 -26.25 -83.89 -42.08
C THR A 582 -25.86 -85.35 -41.86
N ASN A 583 -26.35 -86.24 -42.72
CA ASN A 583 -25.85 -87.61 -42.84
C ASN A 583 -24.54 -87.67 -43.66
N PHE A 584 -24.58 -87.24 -44.92
CA PHE A 584 -23.46 -87.44 -45.88
C PHE A 584 -22.85 -86.14 -46.44
N GLY A 585 -23.61 -85.05 -46.46
CA GLY A 585 -23.20 -83.77 -47.04
C GLY A 585 -22.20 -82.98 -46.18
N VAL A 586 -22.15 -81.67 -46.41
CA VAL A 586 -21.45 -80.69 -45.58
C VAL A 586 -22.36 -80.28 -44.43
N GLN A 587 -21.85 -80.31 -43.20
CA GLN A 587 -22.61 -79.83 -42.05
C GLN A 587 -22.81 -78.32 -42.14
N GLY A 588 -23.91 -77.82 -41.58
CA GLY A 588 -24.10 -76.39 -41.46
C GLY A 588 -23.01 -75.78 -40.58
N THR A 589 -22.34 -74.75 -41.08
CA THR A 589 -21.49 -73.91 -40.24
C THR A 589 -22.36 -73.05 -39.33
N GLY A 590 -22.00 -72.89 -38.07
CA GLY A 590 -22.64 -71.89 -37.20
C GLY A 590 -22.30 -70.48 -37.68
N GLY A 591 -23.20 -69.52 -37.43
CA GLY A 591 -22.86 -68.10 -37.49
C GLY A 591 -21.84 -67.75 -36.41
N SER A 592 -21.30 -66.53 -36.40
CA SER A 592 -20.34 -66.12 -35.36
C SER A 592 -20.90 -66.33 -33.94
N GLY A 593 -20.21 -67.16 -33.14
CA GLY A 593 -20.65 -67.57 -31.81
C GLY A 593 -21.67 -68.73 -31.78
N GLY A 594 -22.22 -69.13 -32.92
CA GLY A 594 -23.07 -70.32 -33.06
C GLY A 594 -22.26 -71.61 -33.24
N GLY A 595 -22.86 -72.72 -32.84
CA GLY A 595 -22.29 -74.04 -32.98
C GLY A 595 -22.44 -74.60 -34.39
N ASN A 596 -21.42 -75.32 -34.88
CA ASN A 596 -21.51 -76.06 -36.14
C ASN A 596 -22.40 -77.29 -35.95
N GLY A 597 -23.19 -77.65 -36.96
CA GLY A 597 -23.95 -78.89 -36.97
C GLY A 597 -23.03 -80.11 -37.02
N GLY A 598 -23.55 -81.28 -36.64
CA GLY A 598 -22.79 -82.53 -36.70
C GLY A 598 -23.02 -83.31 -38.00
N LYS A 599 -22.16 -84.30 -38.21
CA LYS A 599 -22.21 -85.26 -39.32
C LYS A 599 -22.13 -86.68 -38.79
N TYR A 600 -22.98 -87.58 -39.28
CA TYR A 600 -23.09 -88.98 -38.82
C TYR A 600 -21.75 -89.71 -38.73
N ALA A 601 -20.87 -89.50 -39.71
CA ALA A 601 -19.55 -90.10 -39.79
C ALA A 601 -18.43 -89.17 -39.29
N GLY A 602 -18.46 -88.81 -38.00
CA GLY A 602 -17.26 -88.34 -37.28
C GLY A 602 -17.14 -86.85 -36.96
N VAL A 603 -18.19 -86.04 -37.15
CA VAL A 603 -18.17 -84.64 -36.67
C VAL A 603 -19.26 -84.41 -35.64
N THR A 604 -18.84 -84.14 -34.40
CA THR A 604 -19.77 -83.78 -33.32
C THR A 604 -20.26 -82.34 -33.52
N PRO A 605 -21.55 -82.07 -33.24
CA PRO A 605 -22.02 -80.69 -33.22
C PRO A 605 -21.33 -79.94 -32.08
N THR A 606 -21.08 -78.65 -32.30
CA THR A 606 -20.54 -77.79 -31.25
C THR A 606 -21.64 -76.99 -30.56
N SER A 607 -21.42 -76.65 -29.30
CA SER A 607 -22.31 -75.74 -28.58
C SER A 607 -22.08 -74.30 -29.04
N GLY A 608 -23.08 -73.45 -28.83
CA GLY A 608 -22.90 -72.01 -28.98
C GLY A 608 -21.90 -71.47 -27.95
N SER A 609 -21.14 -70.46 -28.33
CA SER A 609 -20.17 -69.80 -27.47
C SER A 609 -20.87 -69.11 -26.30
N ILE A 610 -20.38 -69.37 -25.09
CA ILE A 610 -20.86 -68.76 -23.85
C ILE A 610 -20.78 -67.22 -23.96
N ASN A 611 -21.77 -66.52 -23.39
CA ASN A 611 -21.92 -65.06 -23.38
C ASN A 611 -22.05 -64.41 -24.77
N THR A 612 -22.48 -65.19 -25.77
CA THR A 612 -22.75 -64.66 -27.11
C THR A 612 -24.20 -64.76 -27.53
N GLY A 613 -25.02 -65.51 -26.80
CA GLY A 613 -26.36 -65.89 -27.23
C GLY A 613 -26.37 -66.78 -28.49
N GLY A 614 -25.24 -67.38 -28.86
CA GLY A 614 -25.15 -68.20 -30.07
C GLY A 614 -25.97 -69.49 -29.98
N GLY A 615 -26.59 -69.91 -31.08
CA GLY A 615 -27.37 -71.15 -31.15
C GLY A 615 -26.49 -72.40 -31.18
N GLY A 616 -26.96 -73.52 -30.63
CA GLY A 616 -26.25 -74.80 -30.65
C GLY A 616 -26.36 -75.54 -32.00
N GLY A 617 -25.35 -76.31 -32.39
CA GLY A 617 -25.37 -77.09 -33.63
C GLY A 617 -26.35 -78.27 -33.58
N GLY A 618 -27.00 -78.60 -34.69
CA GLY A 618 -27.89 -79.75 -34.79
C GLY A 618 -27.14 -81.08 -34.69
N GLY A 619 -27.72 -82.06 -34.00
CA GLY A 619 -27.16 -83.39 -33.84
C GLY A 619 -27.55 -84.36 -34.97
N PRO A 620 -26.61 -85.15 -35.52
CA PRO A 620 -26.91 -86.28 -36.40
C PRO A 620 -27.54 -87.45 -35.61
N TYR A 621 -27.92 -88.54 -36.30
CA TYR A 621 -28.63 -89.73 -35.77
C TYR A 621 -28.41 -90.04 -34.26
N THR A 622 -27.19 -90.38 -33.86
CA THR A 622 -26.86 -90.86 -32.50
C THR A 622 -26.23 -89.82 -31.59
N VAL A 623 -26.02 -88.59 -32.06
CA VAL A 623 -25.27 -87.57 -31.31
C VAL A 623 -26.22 -86.46 -30.87
N ASN A 624 -26.12 -86.10 -29.60
CA ASN A 624 -26.91 -85.00 -29.04
C ASN A 624 -26.63 -83.70 -29.76
N GLY A 625 -27.64 -82.82 -29.84
CA GLY A 625 -27.43 -81.46 -30.31
C GLY A 625 -26.50 -80.69 -29.39
N GLY A 626 -25.79 -79.70 -29.94
CA GLY A 626 -25.06 -78.73 -29.14
C GLY A 626 -26.00 -77.88 -28.32
N SER A 627 -25.60 -77.52 -27.10
CA SER A 627 -26.33 -76.54 -26.29
C SER A 627 -26.16 -75.14 -26.85
N GLY A 628 -27.13 -74.25 -26.63
CA GLY A 628 -26.98 -72.84 -26.90
C GLY A 628 -25.95 -72.19 -25.98
N GLY A 629 -25.36 -71.08 -26.41
CA GLY A 629 -24.54 -70.22 -25.57
C GLY A 629 -25.41 -69.37 -24.63
N SER A 630 -24.90 -69.05 -23.45
CA SER A 630 -25.56 -68.10 -22.55
C SER A 630 -25.67 -66.72 -23.18
N GLY A 631 -26.67 -65.97 -22.74
CA GLY A 631 -26.83 -64.56 -23.04
C GLY A 631 -25.78 -63.69 -22.35
N ILE A 632 -25.91 -62.38 -22.57
CA ILE A 632 -25.07 -61.36 -21.96
C ILE A 632 -25.87 -60.06 -21.87
N VAL A 633 -25.68 -59.30 -20.79
CA VAL A 633 -26.23 -57.94 -20.68
C VAL A 633 -25.07 -56.97 -20.47
N ILE A 634 -24.97 -55.96 -21.33
CA ILE A 634 -23.96 -54.91 -21.23
C ILE A 634 -24.68 -53.57 -21.09
N ILE A 635 -24.34 -52.81 -20.06
CA ILE A 635 -24.88 -51.49 -19.81
C ILE A 635 -23.71 -50.51 -19.83
N ARG A 636 -23.79 -49.47 -20.63
CA ARG A 636 -22.77 -48.41 -20.63
C ARG A 636 -23.40 -47.04 -20.45
N TYR A 637 -22.65 -46.16 -19.82
CA TYR A 637 -23.02 -44.76 -19.68
C TYR A 637 -21.78 -43.87 -19.64
N LEU A 638 -21.96 -42.61 -20.02
CA LEU A 638 -20.89 -41.63 -20.01
C LEU A 638 -20.51 -41.29 -18.56
N LEU A 639 -19.24 -41.48 -18.22
CA LEU A 639 -18.65 -41.10 -16.92
C LEU A 639 -18.76 -39.63 -16.66
#